data_AF-A0A9W6SNE2-F1
#
_entry.id   AF-A0A9W6SNE2-F1
#
_cell.length_a   1.000
_cell.length_b   1.000
_cell.length_c   1.000
_cell.angle_alpha   90.00
_cell.angle_beta   90.00
_cell.angle_gamma   90.00
#
_symmetry.space_group_name_H-M   'P 1'
#
loop_
_entity.id
_entity.type
_entity.pdbx_description
1 polymer ?
#
loop_
_entity_poly.entity_id
_entity_poly.type
_entity_poly.pdbx_seq_one_letter_code
_entity_poly.pdbx_strand_id
1 'polypeptide(L)'
;MPTGRANDPDASIAFRLLGSLEAVADGRVLGLGGPRQHKLLAVLLLNLGATTSLERIIDTLWESPPRSAKQQVHNAIGSLRRALAPLPDVEIVTSNVGYLVQAPDEALDLHVFRERAETARLLEARHDLDEAARVLRSALDLWRGPALEGLDGPYLRGPAEQLGEERLVAEERLMSLRLRLGESAQLVGELIGLTGEHPLRESLRASLMLALSRSGRQAEALAVYEDLRGHLAEELGIDPSPQLRELHTRVLRGEEGAQAAEDLPAASVDVPWRVGSFLPRDVREFTGRSAEVGRLLDGVGASGSSALVISAIDGMGGLGKTTLAVHLAHLLADEFPDGHYFQDLQGFSLGRAPITAEQALEDLLRETGVPAELVPSDPAARERLWRSRLAGRRALIVLDNASDEAQIRPLIPGAPKTLVLITSRRRLTALEGTFPLSLDVLPVADAAELFVRVAGEARTADDPDTVRQVVELCGRLPLAIRIAAARFRDRESWTMGDLLSRLRTRRQRVRFLNTGDRDVMAVLKLSYDYLPEDAKRMFRLLSLCPGSTFAAPSAAALCGSSVDEAEACLDVLFEHSLLLEREPGRYMFHDLVRDCAVALLEERDSVEERRAAMHRLLDQLLHLAYSLCQPKAIEPFVFTPDITHTFEDIDPLPPLPERYGPLVADHETLVAASRYAAENGWLTHAWQIPCAMMPYLRSFNYGTDAEGLFTRALEAAREAGDRHGEIASTTALAKIARDRGMSPAVAESLLREAIAITDAEKRPEWGVKLSIDLGMLMYNLGRAEEAYELFSNCFPRAVELGLTGDLPLLANNCGAVCRDLGRFDEAIAYFEKARSLARTPTPPKFEAVLLFNIGFAHQLMGQPMEALLELERALVQSTELRADALTSTVHAALSEVHRSLGDIDLAFAHGRDALDLARRLRQSEIECMALNALGEAHIATGAVRTAETVFTEALTLARSRGLTPQMARATEGLAHVDLIGGDPPAARRRWSRVITDYPGEWTSVNGARRHLDAPEGEAGECPRCAGRSSSVA
;
A
#
# COMPACT_ATOMS: atom_id res chain seq x y z
N MET A 1 54.86 33.07 -48.02
CA MET A 1 54.31 32.20 -46.97
C MET A 1 52.85 32.55 -46.80
N PRO A 2 51.90 31.69 -47.15
CA PRO A 2 50.48 31.98 -46.96
C PRO A 2 50.05 31.62 -45.53
N THR A 3 49.35 32.55 -44.91
CA THR A 3 48.64 32.42 -43.64
C THR A 3 47.50 31.41 -43.77
N GLY A 4 47.53 30.36 -42.96
CA GLY A 4 46.48 29.34 -42.90
C GLY A 4 45.13 29.95 -42.50
N ARG A 5 44.10 29.63 -43.28
CA ARG A 5 42.70 29.93 -42.96
C ARG A 5 42.36 29.23 -41.64
N ALA A 6 41.83 29.99 -40.69
CA ALA A 6 41.16 29.47 -39.52
C ALA A 6 40.02 28.52 -39.95
N ASN A 7 39.86 27.41 -39.25
CA ASN A 7 38.76 26.47 -39.41
C ASN A 7 37.43 27.22 -39.43
N ASP A 8 36.71 27.12 -40.54
CA ASP A 8 35.33 27.55 -40.64
C ASP A 8 34.49 26.58 -39.77
N PRO A 9 33.80 27.04 -38.70
CA PRO A 9 33.02 26.15 -37.83
C PRO A 9 31.88 25.42 -38.55
N ASP A 10 31.53 25.82 -39.77
CA ASP A 10 30.59 25.12 -40.65
C ASP A 10 31.20 23.92 -41.41
N ALA A 11 32.52 23.70 -41.32
CA ALA A 11 33.21 22.64 -42.06
C ALA A 11 32.95 21.22 -41.49
N SER A 12 32.40 21.09 -40.28
CA SER A 12 32.09 19.81 -39.64
C SER A 12 30.66 19.31 -39.89
N ILE A 13 29.76 20.17 -40.37
CA ILE A 13 28.35 19.82 -40.58
C ILE A 13 28.20 19.09 -41.93
N ALA A 14 28.05 17.78 -41.87
CA ALA A 14 27.84 16.93 -43.05
C ALA A 14 26.38 16.93 -43.53
N PHE A 15 25.42 17.18 -42.64
CA PHE A 15 23.98 17.12 -42.91
C PHE A 15 23.25 18.35 -42.44
N ARG A 16 22.31 18.79 -43.29
CA ARG A 16 21.63 20.07 -43.20
C ARG A 16 20.13 19.86 -43.30
N LEU A 17 19.41 19.86 -42.19
CA LEU A 17 17.94 19.67 -42.08
C LEU A 17 17.17 20.95 -41.74
N LEU A 18 17.83 21.98 -41.21
CA LEU A 18 17.23 23.24 -40.81
C LEU A 18 17.02 24.16 -42.03
N GLY A 19 16.23 23.69 -42.99
CA GLY A 19 16.04 24.25 -44.32
C GLY A 19 15.75 23.13 -45.32
N SER A 20 16.08 23.34 -46.59
CA SER A 20 16.14 22.25 -47.57
C SER A 20 17.18 21.19 -47.16
N LEU A 21 16.83 19.90 -47.31
CA LEU A 21 17.74 18.79 -46.99
C LEU A 21 18.97 18.82 -47.90
N GLU A 22 20.14 19.03 -47.31
CA GLU A 22 21.44 18.94 -47.99
C GLU A 22 22.40 17.99 -47.26
N ALA A 23 23.26 17.33 -48.02
CA ALA A 23 24.45 16.67 -47.49
C ALA A 23 25.68 17.32 -48.13
N VAL A 24 26.70 17.67 -47.34
CA VAL A 24 27.85 18.46 -47.79
C VAL A 24 29.14 17.73 -47.46
N ALA A 25 30.01 17.55 -48.44
CA ALA A 25 31.37 17.05 -48.25
C ALA A 25 32.36 18.06 -48.83
N ASP A 26 33.40 18.42 -48.07
CA ASP A 26 34.43 19.41 -48.47
C ASP A 26 33.85 20.73 -49.02
N GLY A 27 32.73 21.20 -48.44
CA GLY A 27 32.04 22.42 -48.86
C GLY A 27 31.24 22.30 -50.16
N ARG A 28 31.02 21.08 -50.70
CA ARG A 28 30.18 20.83 -51.88
C ARG A 28 28.94 20.01 -51.53
N VAL A 29 27.78 20.45 -52.01
CA VAL A 29 26.51 19.72 -51.86
C VAL A 29 26.54 18.44 -52.70
N LEU A 30 26.24 17.31 -52.05
CA LEU A 30 26.21 15.98 -52.64
C LEU A 30 24.88 15.73 -53.38
N GLY A 31 24.95 15.05 -54.52
CA GLY A 31 23.77 14.65 -55.29
C GLY A 31 23.07 13.45 -54.67
N LEU A 32 22.12 13.70 -53.75
CA LEU A 32 21.39 12.66 -53.01
C LEU A 32 20.38 11.84 -53.83
N GLY A 33 20.13 12.24 -55.08
CA GLY A 33 19.21 11.55 -55.99
C GLY A 33 17.84 12.21 -56.06
N GLY A 34 16.78 11.42 -56.22
CA GLY A 34 15.41 11.93 -56.39
C GLY A 34 14.70 12.24 -55.06
N PRO A 35 13.45 12.74 -55.11
CA PRO A 35 12.67 13.10 -53.91
C PRO A 35 12.52 11.97 -52.89
N ARG A 36 12.49 10.71 -53.35
CA ARG A 36 12.39 9.53 -52.47
C ARG A 36 13.64 9.30 -51.63
N GLN A 37 14.82 9.52 -52.19
CA GLN A 37 16.08 9.43 -51.44
C GLN A 37 16.17 10.54 -50.39
N HIS A 38 15.72 11.75 -50.72
CA HIS A 38 15.66 12.86 -49.78
C HIS A 38 14.71 12.56 -48.61
N LYS A 39 13.47 12.12 -48.87
CA LYS A 39 12.52 11.72 -47.80
C LYS A 39 13.07 10.60 -46.92
N LEU A 40 13.67 9.57 -47.53
CA LEU A 40 14.26 8.46 -46.80
C LEU A 40 15.40 8.93 -45.88
N LEU A 41 16.31 9.75 -46.39
CA LEU A 41 17.42 10.26 -45.61
C LEU A 41 16.94 11.18 -44.48
N ALA A 42 15.94 12.04 -44.73
CA ALA A 42 15.35 12.90 -43.70
C ALA A 42 14.82 12.08 -42.51
N VAL A 43 14.06 11.00 -42.75
CA VAL A 43 13.55 10.14 -41.67
C VAL A 43 14.67 9.48 -40.88
N LEU A 44 15.72 9.02 -41.57
CA LEU A 44 16.85 8.37 -40.90
C LEU A 44 17.67 9.36 -40.07
N LEU A 45 17.86 10.60 -40.54
CA LEU A 45 18.59 11.64 -39.82
C LEU A 45 17.78 12.21 -38.64
N LEU A 46 16.44 12.26 -38.74
CA LEU A 46 15.58 12.57 -37.59
C LEU A 46 15.68 11.50 -36.48
N ASN A 47 16.13 10.29 -36.83
CA ASN A 47 16.39 9.18 -35.91
C ASN A 47 17.89 8.82 -35.90
N LEU A 48 18.78 9.82 -35.96
CA LEU A 48 20.22 9.62 -36.00
C LEU A 48 20.66 8.70 -34.83
N GLY A 49 21.49 7.69 -35.12
CA GLY A 49 21.93 6.69 -34.15
C GLY A 49 20.88 5.64 -33.77
N ALA A 50 19.61 5.78 -34.17
CA ALA A 50 18.52 4.87 -33.84
C ALA A 50 17.98 4.10 -35.08
N THR A 51 17.50 2.87 -34.86
CA THR A 51 16.97 2.04 -35.95
C THR A 51 15.56 2.48 -36.35
N THR A 52 15.40 2.91 -37.60
CA THR A 52 14.09 3.14 -38.22
C THR A 52 13.63 1.86 -38.91
N SER A 53 12.44 1.35 -38.55
CA SER A 53 11.92 0.09 -39.10
C SER A 53 11.60 0.20 -40.59
N LEU A 54 11.68 -0.93 -41.30
CA LEU A 54 11.33 -0.99 -42.72
C LEU A 54 9.88 -0.57 -43.00
N GLU A 55 8.95 -0.93 -42.10
CA GLU A 55 7.54 -0.55 -42.19
C GLU A 55 7.36 0.97 -42.08
N ARG A 56 7.98 1.60 -41.08
CA ARG A 56 7.94 3.07 -40.90
C ARG A 56 8.54 3.82 -42.09
N ILE A 57 9.62 3.28 -42.68
CA ILE A 57 10.20 3.83 -43.91
C ILE A 57 9.21 3.75 -45.07
N ILE A 58 8.52 2.61 -45.24
CA ILE A 58 7.52 2.43 -46.30
C ILE A 58 6.36 3.41 -46.12
N ASP A 59 5.82 3.53 -44.91
CA ASP A 59 4.70 4.42 -44.62
C ASP A 59 5.07 5.90 -44.79
N THR A 60 6.35 6.26 -44.62
CA THR A 60 6.81 7.63 -44.88
C THR A 60 6.96 7.92 -46.37
N LEU A 61 7.40 6.94 -47.16
CA LEU A 61 7.66 7.13 -48.58
C LEU A 61 6.40 7.05 -49.44
N TRP A 62 5.35 6.37 -48.98
CA TRP A 62 4.11 6.14 -49.73
C TRP A 62 2.86 6.21 -48.84
N GLU A 63 1.83 6.91 -49.32
CA GLU A 63 0.46 6.81 -48.75
C GLU A 63 -0.22 5.48 -49.14
N SER A 64 0.17 4.89 -50.27
CA SER A 64 -0.31 3.59 -50.74
C SER A 64 0.87 2.81 -51.33
N PRO A 65 1.53 1.94 -50.54
CA PRO A 65 2.79 1.34 -50.94
C PRO A 65 2.63 0.31 -52.06
N PRO A 66 3.45 0.35 -53.12
CA PRO A 66 3.42 -0.66 -54.18
C PRO A 66 3.92 -2.01 -53.67
N ARG A 67 3.54 -3.12 -54.32
CA ARG A 67 4.02 -4.48 -53.96
C ARG A 67 5.55 -4.60 -53.95
N SER A 68 6.26 -3.73 -54.66
CA SER A 68 7.73 -3.66 -54.72
C SER A 68 8.36 -2.66 -53.73
N ALA A 69 7.60 -2.11 -52.77
CA ALA A 69 8.08 -1.08 -51.83
C ALA A 69 9.37 -1.48 -51.11
N LYS A 70 9.45 -2.71 -50.57
CA LYS A 70 10.66 -3.23 -49.91
C LYS A 70 11.90 -3.17 -50.83
N GLN A 71 11.78 -3.67 -52.07
CA GLN A 71 12.87 -3.64 -53.04
C GLN A 71 13.28 -2.20 -53.40
N GLN A 72 12.30 -1.29 -53.50
CA GLN A 72 12.58 0.11 -53.81
C GLN A 72 13.30 0.83 -52.65
N VAL A 73 12.99 0.49 -51.39
CA VAL A 73 13.75 0.96 -50.22
C VAL A 73 15.19 0.46 -50.27
N HIS A 74 15.43 -0.83 -50.52
CA HIS A 74 16.78 -1.38 -50.67
C HIS A 74 17.59 -0.66 -51.76
N ASN A 75 16.97 -0.38 -52.92
CA ASN A 75 17.61 0.35 -54.01
C ASN A 75 17.92 1.81 -53.62
N ALA A 76 17.02 2.47 -52.90
CA ALA A 76 17.22 3.83 -52.41
C ALA A 76 18.35 3.90 -51.38
N ILE A 77 18.43 2.95 -50.43
CA ILE A 77 19.54 2.83 -49.48
C ILE A 77 20.87 2.61 -50.20
N GLY A 78 20.92 1.72 -51.21
CA GLY A 78 22.12 1.51 -52.02
C GLY A 78 22.54 2.76 -52.82
N SER A 79 21.58 3.59 -53.23
CA SER A 79 21.86 4.89 -53.85
C SER A 79 22.44 5.89 -52.85
N LEU A 80 21.84 5.98 -51.65
CA LEU A 80 22.30 6.87 -50.57
C LEU A 80 23.70 6.48 -50.08
N ARG A 81 23.99 5.19 -49.87
CA ARG A 81 25.34 4.72 -49.50
C ARG A 81 26.42 5.16 -50.51
N ARG A 82 26.11 5.14 -51.81
CA ARG A 82 27.03 5.62 -52.85
C ARG A 82 27.17 7.14 -52.85
N ALA A 83 26.07 7.86 -52.63
CA ALA A 83 26.07 9.31 -52.59
C ALA A 83 26.84 9.86 -51.37
N LEU A 84 26.75 9.17 -50.22
CA LEU A 84 27.38 9.56 -48.95
C LEU A 84 28.80 9.02 -48.77
N ALA A 85 29.31 8.17 -49.68
CA ALA A 85 30.67 7.61 -49.62
C ALA A 85 31.82 8.64 -49.46
N PRO A 86 31.71 9.90 -49.93
CA PRO A 86 32.71 10.94 -49.65
C PRO A 86 32.80 11.38 -48.18
N LEU A 87 31.84 11.01 -47.33
CA LEU A 87 31.83 11.33 -45.90
C LEU A 87 32.40 10.14 -45.10
N PRO A 88 33.63 10.25 -44.54
CA PRO A 88 34.31 9.10 -43.94
C PRO A 88 33.66 8.61 -42.64
N ASP A 89 33.00 9.49 -41.90
CA ASP A 89 32.43 9.20 -40.57
C ASP A 89 30.91 8.96 -40.61
N VAL A 90 30.35 8.74 -41.80
CA VAL A 90 28.91 8.54 -41.99
C VAL A 90 28.65 7.17 -42.61
N GLU A 91 27.91 6.32 -41.89
CA GLU A 91 27.52 5.01 -42.38
C GLU A 91 26.01 4.77 -42.24
N ILE A 92 25.37 4.27 -43.30
CA ILE A 92 24.02 3.70 -43.21
C ILE A 92 24.13 2.22 -42.89
N VAL A 93 23.82 1.83 -41.66
CA VAL A 93 23.90 0.45 -41.18
C VAL A 93 22.57 -0.27 -41.41
N THR A 94 22.64 -1.51 -41.90
CA THR A 94 21.46 -2.38 -42.02
C THR A 94 21.32 -3.22 -40.76
N SER A 95 20.15 -3.13 -40.13
CA SER A 95 19.75 -3.92 -38.97
C SER A 95 18.78 -5.03 -39.39
N ASN A 96 18.50 -5.98 -38.49
CA ASN A 96 17.51 -7.04 -38.70
C ASN A 96 16.07 -6.51 -38.85
N VAL A 97 15.76 -5.33 -38.30
CA VAL A 97 14.42 -4.72 -38.31
C VAL A 97 14.30 -3.46 -39.18
N GLY A 98 15.42 -2.95 -39.74
CA GLY A 98 15.39 -1.70 -40.51
C GLY A 98 16.77 -1.11 -40.82
N TYR A 99 16.86 0.23 -40.83
CA TYR A 99 18.08 0.98 -41.14
C TYR A 99 18.32 2.09 -40.13
N LEU A 100 19.59 2.43 -39.91
CA LEU A 100 19.99 3.60 -39.14
C LEU A 100 21.15 4.31 -39.83
N VAL A 101 21.33 5.59 -39.53
CA VAL A 101 22.51 6.37 -39.91
C VAL A 101 23.39 6.53 -38.67
N GLN A 102 24.66 6.15 -38.76
CA GLN A 102 25.69 6.49 -37.78
C GLN A 102 26.48 7.68 -38.32
N ALA A 103 26.54 8.74 -37.54
CA ALA A 103 27.40 9.90 -37.75
C ALA A 103 27.68 10.55 -36.39
N PRO A 104 28.76 11.34 -36.24
CA PRO A 104 28.94 12.21 -35.08
C PRO A 104 27.75 13.17 -34.93
N ASP A 105 27.37 13.53 -33.70
CA ASP A 105 26.26 14.46 -33.46
C ASP A 105 26.51 15.83 -34.14
N GLU A 106 27.76 16.28 -34.12
CA GLU A 106 28.24 17.52 -34.77
C GLU A 106 28.07 17.52 -36.30
N ALA A 107 27.89 16.33 -36.90
CA ALA A 107 27.70 16.19 -38.33
C ALA A 107 26.29 16.59 -38.79
N LEU A 108 25.34 16.82 -37.88
CA LEU A 108 23.97 17.20 -38.18
C LEU A 108 23.61 18.56 -37.56
N ASP A 109 23.23 19.54 -38.40
CA ASP A 109 22.89 20.90 -37.97
C ASP A 109 21.79 20.96 -36.89
N LEU A 110 20.83 20.04 -36.91
CA LEU A 110 19.80 19.92 -35.87
C LEU A 110 20.38 19.64 -34.47
N HIS A 111 21.38 18.77 -34.37
CA HIS A 111 22.00 18.45 -33.08
C HIS A 111 22.86 19.63 -32.60
N VAL A 112 23.61 20.25 -33.50
CA VAL A 112 24.39 21.47 -33.21
C VAL A 112 23.49 22.62 -32.76
N PHE A 113 22.31 22.80 -33.39
CA PHE A 113 21.32 23.79 -32.96
C PHE A 113 20.85 23.54 -31.53
N ARG A 114 20.44 22.31 -31.20
CA ARG A 114 19.97 21.94 -29.86
C ARG A 114 21.07 22.07 -28.81
N GLU A 115 22.29 21.67 -29.12
CA GLU A 115 23.45 21.83 -28.24
C GLU A 115 23.74 23.31 -27.95
N ARG A 116 23.74 24.16 -28.99
CA ARG A 116 23.97 25.61 -28.82
C ARG A 116 22.82 26.27 -28.05
N ALA A 117 21.57 25.89 -28.31
CA ALA A 117 20.41 26.40 -27.57
C ALA A 117 20.49 26.04 -26.08
N GLU A 118 20.90 24.81 -25.75
CA GLU A 118 21.12 24.38 -24.37
C GLU A 118 22.32 25.06 -23.72
N THR A 119 23.42 25.25 -24.47
CA THR A 119 24.59 26.01 -24.01
C THR A 119 24.22 27.45 -23.67
N ALA A 120 23.43 28.11 -24.53
CA ALA A 120 22.91 29.45 -24.27
C ALA A 120 22.04 29.49 -23.01
N ARG A 121 21.20 28.46 -22.77
CA ARG A 121 20.42 28.34 -21.53
C ARG A 121 21.31 28.23 -20.29
N LEU A 122 22.38 27.45 -20.35
CA LEU A 122 23.33 27.30 -19.24
C LEU A 122 24.13 28.58 -18.97
N LEU A 123 24.51 29.30 -20.02
CA LEU A 123 25.17 30.62 -19.92
C LEU A 123 24.23 31.65 -19.31
N GLU A 124 22.96 31.67 -19.72
CA GLU A 124 21.94 32.54 -19.13
C GLU A 124 21.75 32.26 -17.63
N ALA A 125 21.70 31.00 -17.22
CA ALA A 125 21.59 30.61 -15.81
C ALA A 125 22.81 31.04 -14.96
N ARG A 126 23.97 31.23 -15.60
CA ARG A 126 25.19 31.77 -14.97
C ARG A 126 25.29 33.29 -15.08
N HIS A 127 24.25 33.96 -15.58
CA HIS A 127 24.20 35.40 -15.83
C HIS A 127 25.22 35.94 -16.85
N ASP A 128 25.74 35.10 -17.74
CA ASP A 128 26.62 35.52 -18.84
C ASP A 128 25.78 35.84 -20.09
N LEU A 129 25.07 36.97 -20.05
CA LEU A 129 23.99 37.28 -21.00
C LEU A 129 24.50 37.60 -22.41
N ASP A 130 25.64 38.28 -22.53
CA ASP A 130 26.27 38.60 -23.82
C ASP A 130 26.67 37.32 -24.56
N GLU A 131 27.32 36.41 -23.85
CA GLU A 131 27.77 35.14 -24.40
C GLU A 131 26.58 34.21 -24.71
N ALA A 132 25.56 34.18 -23.85
CA ALA A 132 24.31 33.46 -24.11
C ALA A 132 23.62 33.95 -25.39
N ALA A 133 23.49 35.28 -25.57
CA ALA A 133 22.89 35.86 -26.76
C ALA A 133 23.70 35.56 -28.03
N ARG A 134 25.04 35.60 -27.93
CA ARG A 134 25.94 35.27 -29.05
C ARG A 134 25.82 33.80 -29.46
N VAL A 135 25.81 32.88 -28.51
CA VAL A 135 25.66 31.44 -28.78
C VAL A 135 24.29 31.13 -29.36
N LEU A 136 23.22 31.71 -28.81
CA LEU A 136 21.86 31.49 -29.30
C LEU A 136 21.65 32.04 -30.72
N ARG A 137 22.23 33.22 -31.03
CA ARG A 137 22.26 33.75 -32.40
C ARG A 137 22.98 32.79 -33.35
N SER A 138 24.14 32.28 -32.95
CA SER A 138 24.86 31.28 -33.77
C SER A 138 24.10 29.97 -33.96
N ALA A 139 23.16 29.63 -33.07
CA ALA A 139 22.25 28.49 -33.26
C ALA A 139 21.19 28.81 -34.33
N LEU A 140 20.60 30.00 -34.26
CA LEU A 140 19.60 30.47 -35.21
C LEU A 140 20.17 30.68 -36.63
N ASP A 141 21.44 31.08 -36.75
CA ASP A 141 22.13 31.23 -38.04
C ASP A 141 22.26 29.90 -38.83
N LEU A 142 22.07 28.74 -38.17
CA LEU A 142 22.05 27.43 -38.84
C LEU A 142 20.79 27.23 -39.72
N TRP A 143 19.73 28.00 -39.45
CA TRP A 143 18.46 27.91 -40.16
C TRP A 143 18.51 28.65 -41.50
N ARG A 144 18.26 27.92 -42.59
CA ARG A 144 18.24 28.44 -43.96
C ARG A 144 16.83 28.65 -44.52
N GLY A 145 15.80 28.32 -43.74
CA GLY A 145 14.39 28.33 -44.13
C GLY A 145 13.57 27.46 -43.18
N PRO A 146 12.32 27.11 -43.55
CA PRO A 146 11.53 26.11 -42.86
C PRO A 146 12.27 24.76 -42.79
N ALA A 147 12.18 24.05 -41.66
CA ALA A 147 12.79 22.73 -41.54
C ALA A 147 12.22 21.77 -42.60
N LEU A 148 13.08 20.99 -43.24
CA LEU A 148 12.73 20.01 -44.27
C LEU A 148 11.99 20.61 -45.48
N GLU A 149 12.32 21.86 -45.85
CA GLU A 149 11.69 22.56 -46.96
C GLU A 149 11.75 21.74 -48.26
N GLY A 150 10.59 21.60 -48.92
CA GLY A 150 10.42 20.81 -50.14
C GLY A 150 10.19 19.31 -49.94
N LEU A 151 10.07 18.83 -48.69
CA LEU A 151 9.80 17.41 -48.37
C LEU A 151 8.41 17.23 -47.73
N ASP A 152 7.42 16.84 -48.54
CA ASP A 152 6.06 16.57 -48.05
C ASP A 152 5.88 15.12 -47.55
N GLY A 153 5.10 14.91 -46.50
CA GLY A 153 4.63 13.58 -46.10
C GLY A 153 4.05 13.54 -44.68
N PRO A 154 3.09 12.65 -44.38
CA PRO A 154 2.40 12.61 -43.09
C PRO A 154 3.35 12.42 -41.90
N TYR A 155 4.46 11.69 -42.09
CA TYR A 155 5.47 11.45 -41.04
C TYR A 155 6.57 12.51 -40.93
N LEU A 156 6.66 13.45 -41.88
CA LEU A 156 7.62 14.56 -41.86
C LEU A 156 7.00 15.89 -41.43
N ARG A 157 5.68 16.06 -41.65
CA ARG A 157 4.95 17.29 -41.28
C ARG A 157 5.04 17.59 -39.78
N GLY A 158 4.74 16.60 -38.92
CA GLY A 158 4.82 16.78 -37.46
C GLY A 158 6.21 17.18 -36.98
N PRO A 159 7.29 16.45 -37.34
CA PRO A 159 8.66 16.86 -37.01
C PRO A 159 9.04 18.24 -37.57
N ALA A 160 8.64 18.59 -38.80
CA ALA A 160 8.93 19.90 -39.37
C ALA A 160 8.24 21.04 -38.60
N GLU A 161 6.98 20.87 -38.22
CA GLU A 161 6.23 21.81 -37.38
C GLU A 161 6.85 21.95 -35.98
N GLN A 162 7.22 20.83 -35.36
CA GLN A 162 7.90 20.84 -34.05
C GLN A 162 9.24 21.57 -34.11
N LEU A 163 10.03 21.36 -35.17
CA LEU A 163 11.28 22.07 -35.38
C LEU A 163 11.04 23.58 -35.59
N GLY A 164 10.00 23.95 -36.35
CA GLY A 164 9.58 25.34 -36.48
C GLY A 164 9.24 25.98 -35.12
N GLU A 165 8.60 25.23 -34.23
CA GLU A 165 8.34 25.68 -32.86
C GLU A 165 9.63 25.85 -32.04
N GLU A 166 10.56 24.89 -32.11
CA GLU A 166 11.86 24.98 -31.43
C GLU A 166 12.65 26.22 -31.90
N ARG A 167 12.61 26.54 -33.20
CA ARG A 167 13.19 27.78 -33.75
C ARG A 167 12.54 29.02 -33.14
N LEU A 168 11.21 29.07 -33.12
CA LEU A 168 10.47 30.23 -32.62
C LEU A 168 10.75 30.47 -31.13
N VAL A 169 10.81 29.42 -30.31
CA VAL A 169 11.18 29.52 -28.89
C VAL A 169 12.61 30.05 -28.73
N ALA A 170 13.55 29.64 -29.58
CA ALA A 170 14.91 30.17 -29.57
C ALA A 170 14.96 31.66 -29.99
N GLU A 171 14.16 32.06 -30.97
CA GLU A 171 14.01 33.48 -31.38
C GLU A 171 13.43 34.33 -30.25
N GLU A 172 12.33 33.90 -29.61
CA GLU A 172 11.72 34.57 -28.45
C GLU A 172 12.73 34.76 -27.31
N ARG A 173 13.52 33.73 -27.03
CA ARG A 173 14.55 33.78 -26.00
C ARG A 173 15.69 34.73 -26.35
N LEU A 174 16.12 34.76 -27.61
CA LEU A 174 17.12 35.73 -28.08
C LEU A 174 16.59 37.16 -27.92
N MET A 175 15.33 37.42 -28.26
CA MET A 175 14.71 38.74 -28.06
C MET A 175 14.71 39.14 -26.59
N SER A 176 14.31 38.24 -25.70
CA SER A 176 14.32 38.47 -24.25
C SER A 176 15.73 38.77 -23.72
N LEU A 177 16.75 38.01 -24.15
CA LEU A 177 18.15 38.25 -23.76
C LEU A 177 18.64 39.62 -24.24
N ARG A 178 18.39 39.99 -25.50
CA ARG A 178 18.81 41.28 -26.07
C ARG A 178 18.08 42.46 -25.41
N LEU A 179 16.82 42.28 -25.00
CA LEU A 179 16.10 43.28 -24.19
C LEU A 179 16.73 43.49 -22.80
N ARG A 180 17.26 42.43 -22.18
CA ARG A 180 17.98 42.51 -20.90
C ARG A 180 19.38 43.11 -21.04
N LEU A 181 20.00 42.98 -22.21
CA LEU A 181 21.25 43.64 -22.57
C LEU A 181 21.07 45.14 -22.94
N GLY A 182 19.85 45.66 -22.89
CA GLY A 182 19.56 47.07 -23.15
C GLY A 182 19.38 47.44 -24.63
N GLU A 183 19.30 46.47 -25.54
CA GLU A 183 19.16 46.71 -26.98
C GLU A 183 17.73 47.10 -27.43
N SER A 184 16.91 47.67 -26.53
CA SER A 184 15.47 47.88 -26.75
C SER A 184 15.12 48.66 -28.02
N ALA A 185 15.83 49.74 -28.33
CA ALA A 185 15.56 50.55 -29.52
C ALA A 185 15.95 49.87 -30.84
N GLN A 186 16.98 49.01 -30.81
CA GLN A 186 17.49 48.31 -32.00
C GLN A 186 16.60 47.12 -32.38
N LEU A 187 15.87 46.55 -31.41
CA LEU A 187 15.01 45.38 -31.58
C LEU A 187 13.62 45.69 -32.14
N VAL A 188 13.13 46.94 -32.06
CA VAL A 188 11.75 47.28 -32.43
C VAL A 188 11.41 46.84 -33.85
N GLY A 189 12.29 47.07 -34.82
CA GLY A 189 12.04 46.69 -36.21
C GLY A 189 11.97 45.18 -36.43
N GLU A 190 12.84 44.42 -35.77
CA GLU A 190 12.90 42.96 -35.83
C GLU A 190 11.66 42.32 -35.16
N LEU A 191 11.27 42.85 -33.99
CA LEU A 191 10.06 42.42 -33.26
C LEU A 191 8.76 42.75 -34.01
N ILE A 192 8.69 43.86 -34.75
CA ILE A 192 7.54 44.15 -35.63
C ILE A 192 7.43 43.07 -36.73
N GLY A 193 8.55 42.66 -37.33
CA GLY A 193 8.56 41.57 -38.31
C GLY A 193 8.05 40.26 -37.73
N LEU A 194 8.62 39.83 -36.60
CA LEU A 194 8.25 38.57 -35.94
C LEU A 194 6.80 38.56 -35.44
N THR A 195 6.30 39.67 -34.90
CA THR A 195 4.89 39.78 -34.48
C THR A 195 3.92 39.85 -35.67
N GLY A 196 4.37 40.29 -36.85
CA GLY A 196 3.59 40.21 -38.09
C GLY A 196 3.50 38.78 -38.65
N GLU A 197 4.60 38.02 -38.59
CA GLU A 197 4.64 36.61 -39.01
C GLU A 197 3.89 35.70 -38.03
N HIS A 198 3.91 36.04 -36.74
CA HIS A 198 3.26 35.28 -35.67
C HIS A 198 2.29 36.14 -34.85
N PRO A 199 1.14 36.52 -35.43
CA PRO A 199 0.25 37.53 -34.85
C PRO A 199 -0.38 37.15 -33.51
N LEU A 200 -0.51 35.85 -33.21
CA LEU A 200 -1.11 35.29 -31.99
C LEU A 200 -0.08 34.98 -30.89
N ARG A 201 1.23 35.20 -31.10
CA ARG A 201 2.28 34.91 -30.11
C ARG A 201 2.41 36.03 -29.07
N GLU A 202 1.85 35.79 -27.89
CA GLU A 202 1.83 36.77 -26.80
C GLU A 202 3.22 37.15 -26.28
N SER A 203 4.18 36.22 -26.27
CA SER A 203 5.60 36.40 -25.89
C SER A 203 6.34 37.44 -26.74
N LEU A 204 6.18 37.37 -28.06
CA LEU A 204 6.76 38.33 -29.01
C LEU A 204 6.09 39.69 -28.89
N ARG A 205 4.76 39.72 -28.70
CA ARG A 205 4.00 40.95 -28.44
C ARG A 205 4.46 41.61 -27.13
N ALA A 206 4.67 40.84 -26.08
CA ALA A 206 5.22 41.33 -24.82
C ALA A 206 6.62 41.94 -25.00
N SER A 207 7.49 41.26 -25.76
CA SER A 207 8.83 41.76 -26.08
C SER A 207 8.79 43.08 -26.87
N LEU A 208 7.87 43.20 -27.85
CA LEU A 208 7.67 44.45 -28.61
C LEU A 208 7.12 45.58 -27.74
N MET A 209 6.16 45.29 -26.86
CA MET A 209 5.63 46.25 -25.89
C MET A 209 6.74 46.78 -24.97
N LEU A 210 7.59 45.89 -24.45
CA LEU A 210 8.75 46.26 -23.62
C LEU A 210 9.76 47.11 -24.40
N ALA A 211 10.11 46.69 -25.62
CA ALA A 211 11.04 47.42 -26.49
C ALA A 211 10.57 48.86 -26.78
N LEU A 212 9.30 49.02 -27.16
CA LEU A 212 8.68 50.31 -27.45
C LEU A 212 8.57 51.18 -26.19
N SER A 213 8.15 50.59 -25.07
CA SER A 213 8.01 51.32 -23.81
C SER A 213 9.36 51.84 -23.29
N ARG A 214 10.40 51.00 -23.29
CA ARG A 214 11.78 51.39 -22.89
C ARG A 214 12.42 52.40 -23.84
N SER A 215 11.96 52.45 -25.09
CA SER A 215 12.39 53.45 -26.08
C SER A 215 11.58 54.75 -26.02
N GLY A 216 10.73 54.94 -25.00
CA GLY A 216 9.90 56.14 -24.83
C GLY A 216 8.66 56.21 -25.74
N ARG A 217 8.32 55.14 -26.46
CA ARG A 217 7.19 55.04 -27.40
C ARG A 217 5.98 54.35 -26.76
N GLN A 218 5.59 54.83 -25.58
CA GLN A 218 4.54 54.21 -24.74
C GLN A 218 3.19 54.04 -25.48
N ALA A 219 2.76 55.03 -26.25
CA ALA A 219 1.49 54.96 -26.99
C ALA A 219 1.46 53.82 -28.02
N GLU A 220 2.61 53.56 -28.66
CA GLU A 220 2.75 52.46 -29.61
C GLU A 220 2.80 51.10 -28.91
N ALA A 221 3.41 51.03 -27.73
CA ALA A 221 3.37 49.82 -26.89
C ALA A 221 1.94 49.46 -26.47
N LEU A 222 1.11 50.43 -26.10
CA LEU A 222 -0.31 50.19 -25.76
C LEU A 222 -1.12 49.75 -26.99
N ALA A 223 -0.81 50.30 -28.17
CA ALA A 223 -1.46 49.89 -29.42
C ALA A 223 -1.17 48.42 -29.78
N VAL A 224 0.03 47.91 -29.49
CA VAL A 224 0.40 46.50 -29.70
C VAL A 224 -0.45 45.54 -28.87
N TYR A 225 -0.80 45.91 -27.64
CA TYR A 225 -1.69 45.12 -26.79
C TYR A 225 -3.11 45.06 -27.33
N GLU A 226 -3.65 46.22 -27.74
CA GLU A 226 -4.99 46.32 -28.29
C GLU A 226 -5.15 45.56 -29.61
N ASP A 227 -4.12 45.61 -30.47
CA ASP A 227 -4.04 44.83 -31.71
C ASP A 227 -4.08 43.31 -31.44
N LEU A 228 -3.27 42.81 -30.50
CA LEU A 228 -3.29 41.39 -30.14
C LEU A 228 -4.63 40.97 -29.52
N ARG A 229 -5.22 41.80 -28.65
CA ARG A 229 -6.53 41.51 -28.05
C ARG A 229 -7.59 41.34 -29.13
N GLY A 230 -7.57 42.18 -30.17
CA GLY A 230 -8.43 42.03 -31.34
C GLY A 230 -8.23 40.68 -32.04
N HIS A 231 -6.98 40.34 -32.38
CA HIS A 231 -6.67 39.08 -33.06
C HIS A 231 -7.04 37.83 -32.24
N LEU A 232 -6.77 37.81 -30.93
CA LEU A 232 -7.13 36.68 -30.05
C LEU A 232 -8.65 36.51 -29.91
N ALA A 233 -9.39 37.62 -29.83
CA ALA A 233 -10.84 37.59 -29.75
C ALA A 233 -11.48 37.13 -31.07
N GLU A 234 -10.93 37.54 -32.22
CA GLU A 234 -11.46 37.19 -33.55
C GLU A 234 -11.13 35.75 -33.97
N GLU A 235 -9.89 35.30 -33.81
CA GLU A 235 -9.43 33.98 -34.28
C GLU A 235 -9.69 32.85 -33.27
N LEU A 236 -9.58 33.14 -31.97
CA LEU A 236 -9.60 32.12 -30.90
C LEU A 236 -10.73 32.33 -29.86
N GLY A 237 -11.39 33.48 -29.84
CA GLY A 237 -12.46 33.78 -28.87
C GLY A 237 -11.99 33.90 -27.41
N ILE A 238 -10.70 34.19 -27.20
CA ILE A 238 -10.08 34.27 -25.88
C ILE A 238 -9.51 35.68 -25.62
N ASP A 239 -9.39 36.03 -24.34
CA ASP A 239 -8.70 37.25 -23.89
C ASP A 239 -7.19 37.01 -23.73
N PRO A 240 -6.35 38.07 -23.79
CA PRO A 240 -4.92 37.97 -23.54
C PRO A 240 -4.56 37.39 -22.16
N SER A 241 -3.42 36.69 -22.12
CA SER A 241 -2.88 36.07 -20.92
C SER A 241 -2.72 37.05 -19.74
N PRO A 242 -2.78 36.56 -18.49
CA PRO A 242 -2.53 37.38 -17.30
C PRO A 242 -1.19 38.14 -17.36
N GLN A 243 -0.12 37.49 -17.84
CA GLN A 243 1.20 38.10 -17.95
C GLN A 243 1.21 39.31 -18.90
N LEU A 244 0.49 39.22 -20.02
CA LEU A 244 0.40 40.33 -20.97
C LEU A 244 -0.51 41.46 -20.47
N ARG A 245 -1.62 41.11 -19.78
CA ARG A 245 -2.50 42.09 -19.10
C ARG A 245 -1.75 42.88 -18.02
N GLU A 246 -0.88 42.21 -17.28
CA GLU A 246 -0.02 42.83 -16.29
C GLU A 246 1.00 43.76 -16.95
N LEU A 247 1.68 43.31 -18.01
CA LEU A 247 2.60 44.16 -18.77
C LEU A 247 1.90 45.39 -19.34
N HIS A 248 0.71 45.24 -19.93
CA HIS A 248 -0.11 46.37 -20.39
C HIS A 248 -0.38 47.36 -19.25
N THR A 249 -0.72 46.85 -18.05
CA THR A 249 -0.95 47.69 -16.87
C THR A 249 0.32 48.45 -16.45
N ARG A 250 1.49 47.79 -16.45
CA ARG A 250 2.79 48.41 -16.12
C ARG A 250 3.19 49.48 -17.13
N VAL A 251 3.01 49.20 -18.42
CA VAL A 251 3.23 50.18 -19.51
C VAL A 251 2.26 51.35 -19.38
N LEU A 252 0.98 51.11 -19.04
CA LEU A 252 -0.03 52.17 -18.88
C LEU A 252 0.27 53.09 -17.69
N ARG A 253 0.92 52.57 -16.63
CA ARG A 253 1.37 53.34 -15.47
C ARG A 253 2.72 54.05 -15.67
N GLY A 254 3.39 53.81 -16.80
CA GLY A 254 4.71 54.40 -17.11
C GLY A 254 5.88 53.80 -16.33
N GLU A 255 5.69 52.63 -15.71
CA GLU A 255 6.65 51.98 -14.81
C GLU A 255 7.90 51.45 -15.58
N GLU A 256 7.74 51.12 -16.87
CA GLU A 256 8.82 50.59 -17.73
C GLU A 256 9.77 51.69 -18.26
N GLY A 257 9.35 52.96 -18.30
CA GLY A 257 10.21 54.09 -18.68
C GLY A 257 11.16 54.53 -17.56
N ALA A 258 10.86 54.15 -16.31
CA ALA A 258 11.69 54.44 -15.15
C ALA A 258 12.96 53.57 -15.10
N GLN A 259 12.98 52.41 -15.75
CA GLN A 259 14.17 51.53 -15.85
C GLN A 259 15.31 52.13 -16.69
N ALA A 260 15.04 53.02 -17.66
CA ALA A 260 16.10 53.75 -18.38
C ALA A 260 16.76 54.86 -17.52
N ALA A 261 16.17 55.20 -16.38
CA ALA A 261 16.77 56.08 -15.37
C ALA A 261 17.53 55.30 -14.29
N GLU A 262 17.56 53.95 -14.34
CA GLU A 262 18.26 53.07 -13.40
C GLU A 262 19.69 52.67 -13.84
N ASP A 263 20.19 53.17 -14.98
CA ASP A 263 21.61 53.05 -15.39
C ASP A 263 22.54 54.09 -14.71
N LEU A 264 22.08 54.69 -13.62
CA LEU A 264 23.01 55.22 -12.63
C LEU A 264 23.57 54.01 -11.86
N PRO A 265 24.91 53.85 -11.76
CA PRO A 265 25.47 52.77 -10.97
C PRO A 265 24.80 52.79 -9.61
N ALA A 266 24.39 51.61 -9.12
CA ALA A 266 23.94 51.40 -7.76
C ALA A 266 25.03 51.92 -6.80
N ALA A 267 25.00 53.23 -6.56
CA ALA A 267 25.60 53.85 -5.43
C ALA A 267 24.84 53.23 -4.27
N SER A 268 25.51 52.24 -3.67
CA SER A 268 25.31 51.81 -2.30
C SER A 268 24.60 52.89 -1.51
N VAL A 269 23.29 52.71 -1.29
CA VAL A 269 22.71 53.32 -0.11
C VAL A 269 23.41 52.59 1.03
N ASP A 270 24.39 53.26 1.62
CA ASP A 270 25.24 52.76 2.69
C ASP A 270 24.38 52.66 3.96
N VAL A 271 23.37 51.79 3.93
CA VAL A 271 22.49 51.50 5.05
C VAL A 271 23.20 50.45 5.89
N PRO A 272 23.64 50.79 7.11
CA PRO A 272 24.36 49.87 7.97
C PRO A 272 23.57 48.57 8.17
N TRP A 273 24.26 47.44 8.16
CA TRP A 273 23.65 46.17 8.55
C TRP A 273 23.36 46.20 10.05
N ARG A 274 22.12 45.92 10.43
CA ARG A 274 21.73 45.81 11.83
C ARG A 274 21.75 44.33 12.24
N VAL A 275 22.76 43.95 13.02
CA VAL A 275 22.76 42.67 13.73
C VAL A 275 21.73 42.76 14.86
N GLY A 276 20.72 41.90 14.81
CA GLY A 276 19.66 41.79 15.82
C GLY A 276 19.28 40.34 16.04
N SER A 277 18.79 40.03 17.23
CA SER A 277 18.15 38.75 17.53
C SER A 277 16.66 39.01 17.77
N PHE A 278 15.84 38.55 16.84
CA PHE A 278 14.39 38.67 16.85
C PHE A 278 13.72 37.35 17.28
N LEU A 279 14.51 36.37 17.76
CA LEU A 279 14.00 35.09 18.20
C LEU A 279 13.05 35.24 19.41
N PRO A 280 11.91 34.53 19.41
CA PRO A 280 11.08 34.39 20.60
C PRO A 280 11.88 33.76 21.76
N ARG A 281 11.36 33.93 22.98
CA ARG A 281 12.00 33.34 24.17
C ARG A 281 12.07 31.82 24.05
N ASP A 282 13.24 31.26 24.39
CA ASP A 282 13.39 29.82 24.49
C ASP A 282 12.55 29.24 25.65
N VAL A 283 12.15 27.99 25.50
CA VAL A 283 11.44 27.25 26.53
C VAL A 283 12.47 26.59 27.45
N ARG A 284 12.69 27.19 28.63
CA ARG A 284 13.61 26.67 29.68
C ARG A 284 13.39 25.19 30.04
N GLU A 285 12.19 24.69 29.82
CA GLU A 285 11.74 23.34 30.17
C GLU A 285 11.50 22.48 28.91
N PHE A 286 12.33 22.63 27.88
CA PHE A 286 12.26 21.75 26.70
C PHE A 286 12.43 20.28 27.13
N THR A 287 11.50 19.41 26.70
CA THR A 287 11.45 18.00 27.12
C THR A 287 11.36 17.09 25.91
N GLY A 288 12.17 16.03 25.90
CA GLY A 288 12.20 15.03 24.83
C GLY A 288 12.81 15.55 23.52
N ARG A 289 12.54 14.84 22.43
CA ARG A 289 12.94 15.19 21.05
C ARG A 289 14.45 15.22 20.76
N SER A 290 15.26 14.56 21.57
CA SER A 290 16.72 14.55 21.38
C SER A 290 17.14 13.92 20.04
N ALA A 291 16.38 12.93 19.55
CA ALA A 291 16.65 12.29 18.26
C ALA A 291 16.32 13.20 17.07
N GLU A 292 15.23 13.96 17.15
CA GLU A 292 14.83 14.96 16.16
C GLU A 292 15.79 16.14 16.13
N VAL A 293 16.19 16.66 17.30
CA VAL A 293 17.22 17.69 17.42
C VAL A 293 18.54 17.21 16.82
N GLY A 294 18.98 15.99 17.15
CA GLY A 294 20.19 15.39 16.57
C GLY A 294 20.14 15.32 15.04
N ARG A 295 19.02 14.84 14.48
CA ARG A 295 18.83 14.78 13.01
C ARG A 295 18.90 16.16 12.33
N LEU A 296 18.30 17.18 12.95
CA LEU A 296 18.37 18.55 12.40
C LEU A 296 19.78 19.12 12.49
N LEU A 297 20.50 18.89 13.59
CA LEU A 297 21.89 19.31 13.75
C LEU A 297 22.82 18.59 12.76
N ASP A 298 22.65 17.29 12.56
CA ASP A 298 23.42 16.51 11.57
C ASP A 298 23.17 17.02 10.14
N GLY A 299 21.91 17.35 9.81
CA GLY A 299 21.55 17.95 8.53
C GLY A 299 22.23 19.30 8.29
N VAL A 300 22.29 20.16 9.32
CA VAL A 300 23.02 21.43 9.26
C VAL A 300 24.54 21.22 9.10
N GLY A 301 25.11 20.20 9.75
CA GLY A 301 26.53 19.87 9.68
C GLY A 301 26.99 19.20 8.38
N ALA A 302 26.14 18.37 7.75
CA ALA A 302 26.48 17.57 6.57
C ALA A 302 26.53 18.37 5.26
N SER A 303 25.85 19.53 5.18
CA SER A 303 25.73 20.30 3.94
C SER A 303 26.99 21.02 3.47
N GLY A 304 28.07 21.06 4.26
CA GLY A 304 29.33 21.73 3.88
C GLY A 304 29.17 23.24 3.69
N SER A 305 30.27 23.99 3.71
CA SER A 305 30.28 25.46 3.78
C SER A 305 29.82 26.21 2.51
N SER A 306 29.09 25.58 1.59
CA SER A 306 28.81 26.12 0.24
C SER A 306 27.35 26.07 -0.25
N ALA A 307 26.37 25.60 0.55
CA ALA A 307 24.96 25.58 0.15
C ALA A 307 24.00 26.05 1.25
N LEU A 308 22.89 26.68 0.86
CA LEU A 308 21.79 27.07 1.75
C LEU A 308 21.18 25.82 2.39
N VAL A 309 20.98 25.82 3.71
CA VAL A 309 20.30 24.73 4.42
C VAL A 309 18.87 25.15 4.72
N ILE A 310 17.89 24.41 4.19
CA ILE A 310 16.47 24.60 4.48
C ILE A 310 15.98 23.37 5.23
N SER A 311 15.51 23.52 6.47
CA SER A 311 14.88 22.45 7.24
C SER A 311 13.39 22.75 7.42
N ALA A 312 12.55 21.85 6.93
CA ALA A 312 11.09 22.00 7.03
C ALA A 312 10.54 21.05 8.11
N ILE A 313 9.88 21.61 9.13
CA ILE A 313 9.31 20.87 10.25
C ILE A 313 7.79 20.87 10.11
N ASP A 314 7.21 19.73 9.78
CA ASP A 314 5.77 19.56 9.56
C ASP A 314 5.10 18.64 10.59
N GLY A 315 3.76 18.57 10.54
CA GLY A 315 2.94 17.71 11.40
C GLY A 315 1.69 18.40 11.95
N MET A 316 0.84 17.66 12.68
CA MET A 316 -0.43 18.18 13.21
C MET A 316 -0.26 19.35 14.21
N GLY A 317 -1.34 20.10 14.42
CA GLY A 317 -1.40 21.17 15.41
C GLY A 317 -1.14 20.65 16.84
N GLY A 318 -0.33 21.38 17.62
CA GLY A 318 -0.07 21.04 19.03
C GLY A 318 1.12 20.10 19.30
N LEU A 319 1.85 19.67 18.27
CA LEU A 319 3.08 18.85 18.40
C LEU A 319 4.32 19.59 18.91
N GLY A 320 4.28 20.93 18.94
CA GLY A 320 5.41 21.75 19.40
C GLY A 320 6.42 22.11 18.31
N LYS A 321 6.05 22.11 17.02
CA LYS A 321 6.93 22.49 15.89
C LYS A 321 7.61 23.84 16.10
N THR A 322 6.84 24.89 16.42
CA THR A 322 7.36 26.23 16.74
C THR A 322 8.33 26.20 17.91
N THR A 323 8.02 25.43 18.96
CA THR A 323 8.90 25.27 20.12
C THR A 323 10.21 24.59 19.75
N LEU A 324 10.18 23.54 18.91
CA LEU A 324 11.37 22.87 18.41
C LEU A 324 12.22 23.79 17.54
N ALA A 325 11.60 24.52 16.60
CA ALA A 325 12.30 25.44 15.72
C ALA A 325 12.98 26.59 16.49
N VAL A 326 12.28 27.19 17.45
CA VAL A 326 12.84 28.24 18.31
C VAL A 326 13.96 27.68 19.20
N HIS A 327 13.78 26.49 19.79
CA HIS A 327 14.82 25.88 20.61
C HIS A 327 16.10 25.58 19.80
N LEU A 328 15.94 25.01 18.59
CA LEU A 328 17.05 24.78 17.68
C LEU A 328 17.74 26.09 17.26
N ALA A 329 16.95 27.14 17.01
CA ALA A 329 17.49 28.46 16.67
C ALA A 329 18.36 29.04 17.79
N HIS A 330 17.98 28.83 19.07
CA HIS A 330 18.82 29.23 20.21
C HIS A 330 20.07 28.37 20.35
N LEU A 331 20.00 27.06 20.09
CA LEU A 331 21.17 26.17 20.13
C LEU A 331 22.21 26.53 19.06
N LEU A 332 21.76 26.97 17.88
CA LEU A 332 22.62 27.31 16.74
C LEU A 332 22.99 28.79 16.66
N ALA A 333 22.48 29.63 17.58
CA ALA A 333 22.62 31.09 17.50
C ALA A 333 24.08 31.56 17.35
N ASP A 334 25.01 30.92 18.06
CA ASP A 334 26.44 31.26 18.05
C ASP A 334 27.12 30.97 16.69
N GLU A 335 26.57 30.06 15.89
CA GLU A 335 27.11 29.70 14.57
C GLU A 335 26.73 30.72 13.47
N PHE A 336 25.66 31.49 13.72
CA PHE A 336 25.09 32.49 12.81
C PHE A 336 25.13 33.91 13.42
N PRO A 337 26.32 34.53 13.54
CA PRO A 337 26.48 35.80 14.26
C PRO A 337 25.95 37.03 13.53
N ASP A 338 25.62 36.94 12.23
CA ASP A 338 25.21 38.11 11.46
C ASP A 338 23.73 38.47 11.69
N GLY A 339 22.92 37.60 12.31
CA GLY A 339 21.56 37.93 12.76
C GLY A 339 20.65 36.71 12.88
N HIS A 340 19.62 36.82 13.74
CA HIS A 340 18.59 35.81 13.93
C HIS A 340 17.22 36.42 13.73
N TYR A 341 16.49 35.97 12.72
CA TYR A 341 15.21 36.52 12.29
C TYR A 341 14.09 35.52 12.52
N PHE A 342 12.93 36.00 12.99
CA PHE A 342 11.74 35.17 13.20
C PHE A 342 10.54 35.86 12.59
N GLN A 343 9.88 35.18 11.66
CA GLN A 343 8.65 35.64 11.03
C GLN A 343 7.53 34.62 11.26
N ASP A 344 6.47 35.03 11.98
CA ASP A 344 5.21 34.26 12.02
C ASP A 344 4.40 34.58 10.77
N LEU A 345 4.27 33.59 9.89
CA LEU A 345 3.57 33.67 8.62
C LEU A 345 2.03 33.59 8.76
N GLN A 346 1.53 33.34 9.97
CA GLN A 346 0.10 33.35 10.31
C GLN A 346 -0.78 32.45 9.42
N GLY A 347 -0.20 31.42 8.82
CA GLY A 347 -0.89 30.50 7.90
C GLY A 347 -2.09 29.80 8.54
N PHE A 348 -2.07 29.60 9.86
CA PHE A 348 -3.16 28.96 10.62
C PHE A 348 -3.51 29.74 11.88
N SER A 349 -3.85 31.04 11.72
CA SER A 349 -4.21 31.94 12.83
C SER A 349 -5.71 32.23 12.91
N LEU A 350 -6.28 32.21 14.11
CA LEU A 350 -7.70 32.50 14.35
C LEU A 350 -8.05 33.96 14.00
N GLY A 351 -9.01 34.14 13.09
CA GLY A 351 -9.59 35.46 12.77
C GLY A 351 -8.65 36.41 12.03
N ARG A 352 -7.55 35.92 11.45
CA ARG A 352 -6.59 36.70 10.66
C ARG A 352 -6.25 35.96 9.38
N ALA A 353 -6.13 36.71 8.28
CA ALA A 353 -5.58 36.16 7.04
C ALA A 353 -4.07 35.90 7.22
N PRO A 354 -3.52 34.86 6.56
CA PRO A 354 -2.07 34.68 6.48
C PRO A 354 -1.40 35.94 5.95
N ILE A 355 -0.22 36.27 6.47
CA ILE A 355 0.53 37.39 5.92
C ILE A 355 1.07 37.02 4.53
N THR A 356 1.10 37.96 3.60
CA THR A 356 1.64 37.65 2.27
C THR A 356 3.16 37.61 2.30
N ALA A 357 3.79 36.99 1.30
CA ALA A 357 5.25 36.94 1.20
C ALA A 357 5.85 38.36 1.09
N GLU A 358 5.15 39.29 0.45
CA GLU A 358 5.58 40.68 0.30
C GLU A 358 5.55 41.46 1.61
N GLN A 359 4.58 41.16 2.49
CA GLN A 359 4.49 41.71 3.84
C GLN A 359 5.62 41.16 4.72
N ALA A 360 5.85 39.85 4.68
CA ALA A 360 6.95 39.22 5.39
C ALA A 360 8.34 39.75 4.92
N LEU A 361 8.55 39.95 3.62
CA LEU A 361 9.77 40.57 3.09
C LEU A 361 9.97 42.00 3.58
N GLU A 362 8.89 42.79 3.65
CA GLU A 362 8.96 44.15 4.16
C GLU A 362 9.38 44.18 5.64
N ASP A 363 8.78 43.32 6.47
CA ASP A 363 9.15 43.17 7.88
C ASP A 363 10.63 42.77 8.02
N LEU A 364 11.05 41.71 7.33
CA LEU A 364 12.43 41.21 7.37
C LEU A 364 13.45 42.24 6.87
N LEU A 365 13.16 42.97 5.78
CA LEU A 365 14.04 44.03 5.29
C LEU A 365 14.21 45.16 6.32
N ARG A 366 13.12 45.54 7.00
CA ARG A 366 13.17 46.55 8.06
C ARG A 366 13.97 46.08 9.27
N GLU A 367 13.85 44.81 9.64
CA GLU A 367 14.64 44.20 10.72
C GLU A 367 16.15 44.18 10.43
N THR A 368 16.55 44.05 9.16
CA THR A 368 17.96 44.18 8.74
C THR A 368 18.48 45.63 8.71
N GLY A 369 17.63 46.61 9.05
CA GLY A 369 17.97 48.02 9.15
C GLY A 369 17.57 48.88 7.94
N VAL A 370 16.84 48.35 6.95
CA VAL A 370 16.36 49.14 5.81
C VAL A 370 15.22 50.07 6.27
N PRO A 371 15.34 51.41 6.14
CA PRO A 371 14.25 52.33 6.42
C PRO A 371 13.02 52.04 5.56
N ALA A 372 11.81 52.22 6.10
CA ALA A 372 10.57 51.92 5.37
C ALA A 372 10.47 52.69 4.03
N GLU A 373 11.00 53.91 3.97
CA GLU A 373 11.06 54.76 2.76
C GLU A 373 11.94 54.18 1.64
N LEU A 374 12.87 53.29 1.99
CA LEU A 374 13.83 52.66 1.06
C LEU A 374 13.45 51.21 0.73
N VAL A 375 12.36 50.68 1.29
CA VAL A 375 11.81 49.38 0.89
C VAL A 375 11.08 49.56 -0.44
N PRO A 376 11.49 48.88 -1.53
CA PRO A 376 10.83 49.02 -2.84
C PRO A 376 9.34 48.68 -2.75
N SER A 377 8.49 49.34 -3.55
CA SER A 377 7.07 48.96 -3.67
C SER A 377 6.87 47.71 -4.54
N ASP A 378 7.80 47.43 -5.46
CA ASP A 378 7.80 46.26 -6.33
C ASP A 378 8.21 44.98 -5.58
N PRO A 379 7.37 43.92 -5.55
CA PRO A 379 7.69 42.63 -4.90
C PRO A 379 8.99 42.00 -5.38
N ALA A 380 9.26 42.02 -6.69
CA ALA A 380 10.48 41.43 -7.25
C ALA A 380 11.74 42.22 -6.84
N ALA A 381 11.63 43.54 -6.70
CA ALA A 381 12.69 44.38 -6.14
C ALA A 381 12.91 44.11 -4.63
N ARG A 382 11.86 43.85 -3.85
CA ARG A 382 11.98 43.43 -2.44
C ARG A 382 12.73 42.10 -2.31
N GLU A 383 12.40 41.10 -3.12
CA GLU A 383 13.12 39.83 -3.15
C GLU A 383 14.60 39.99 -3.52
N ARG A 384 14.89 40.76 -4.58
CA ARG A 384 16.28 41.04 -5.00
C ARG A 384 17.06 41.76 -3.90
N LEU A 385 16.45 42.75 -3.25
CA LEU A 385 17.05 43.46 -2.13
C LEU A 385 17.30 42.52 -0.96
N TRP A 386 16.34 41.64 -0.62
CA TRP A 386 16.48 40.63 0.43
C TRP A 386 17.66 39.68 0.16
N ARG A 387 17.75 39.12 -1.06
CA ARG A 387 18.87 38.25 -1.47
C ARG A 387 20.21 38.99 -1.43
N SER A 388 20.26 40.22 -1.93
CA SER A 388 21.47 41.08 -1.88
C SER A 388 21.89 41.40 -0.45
N ARG A 389 20.93 41.69 0.44
CA ARG A 389 21.19 41.95 1.87
C ARG A 389 21.61 40.68 2.62
N LEU A 390 21.35 39.47 2.16
CA LEU A 390 21.86 38.26 2.83
C LEU A 390 23.12 37.70 2.18
N ALA A 391 23.56 38.25 1.04
CA ALA A 391 24.75 37.82 0.34
C ALA A 391 26.00 37.90 1.24
N GLY A 392 26.70 36.76 1.37
CA GLY A 392 27.93 36.66 2.16
C GLY A 392 27.76 36.65 3.69
N ARG A 393 26.53 36.71 4.20
CA ARG A 393 26.22 36.74 5.65
C ARG A 393 25.85 35.37 6.18
N ARG A 394 26.12 35.14 7.48
CA ARG A 394 25.70 33.98 8.27
C ARG A 394 24.53 34.35 9.16
N ALA A 395 23.32 34.21 8.62
CA ALA A 395 22.08 34.48 9.33
C ALA A 395 21.27 33.20 9.57
N LEU A 396 20.43 33.22 10.60
CA LEU A 396 19.43 32.19 10.87
C LEU A 396 18.04 32.82 10.71
N ILE A 397 17.17 32.19 9.92
CA ILE A 397 15.82 32.65 9.67
C ILE A 397 14.83 31.56 10.07
N VAL A 398 13.88 31.89 10.94
CA VAL A 398 12.76 31.01 11.30
C VAL A 398 11.49 31.56 10.64
N LEU A 399 10.92 30.77 9.74
CA LEU A 399 9.63 31.01 9.09
C LEU A 399 8.58 30.11 9.75
N ASP A 400 7.88 30.65 10.74
CA ASP A 400 6.94 29.90 11.56
C ASP A 400 5.52 29.94 10.96
N ASN A 401 4.79 28.83 11.10
CA ASN A 401 3.36 28.74 10.78
C ASN A 401 3.02 29.05 9.31
N ALA A 402 3.80 28.53 8.37
CA ALA A 402 3.58 28.70 6.93
C ALA A 402 2.31 27.98 6.44
N SER A 403 1.52 28.60 5.55
CA SER A 403 0.34 27.99 4.94
C SER A 403 0.67 27.03 3.80
N ASP A 404 1.62 27.40 2.95
CA ASP A 404 2.00 26.69 1.71
C ASP A 404 3.40 27.13 1.24
N GLU A 405 3.89 26.47 0.19
CA GLU A 405 5.19 26.74 -0.42
C GLU A 405 5.24 28.09 -1.15
N ALA A 406 4.11 28.62 -1.65
CA ALA A 406 4.08 29.89 -2.35
C ALA A 406 4.38 31.06 -1.40
N GLN A 407 3.93 30.96 -0.15
CA GLN A 407 4.27 31.92 0.91
C GLN A 407 5.76 31.90 1.28
N ILE A 408 6.43 30.76 1.10
CA ILE A 408 7.82 30.54 1.53
C ILE A 408 8.83 30.89 0.44
N ARG A 409 8.59 30.48 -0.82
CA ARG A 409 9.56 30.59 -1.92
C ARG A 409 10.20 31.98 -2.06
N PRO A 410 9.46 33.11 -1.99
CA PRO A 410 10.04 34.45 -2.07
C PRO A 410 10.98 34.81 -0.89
N LEU A 411 10.77 34.18 0.27
CA LEU A 411 11.50 34.45 1.52
C LEU A 411 12.84 33.71 1.60
N ILE A 412 13.02 32.68 0.78
CA ILE A 412 14.23 31.85 0.77
C ILE A 412 15.41 32.67 0.19
N PRO A 413 16.48 32.87 0.97
CA PRO A 413 17.65 33.60 0.48
C PRO A 413 18.55 32.67 -0.35
N GLY A 414 19.07 33.14 -1.48
CA GLY A 414 20.02 32.36 -2.30
C GLY A 414 21.44 32.24 -1.73
N ALA A 415 21.65 32.48 -0.43
CA ALA A 415 22.97 32.63 0.17
C ALA A 415 23.48 31.32 0.82
N PRO A 416 24.66 30.81 0.44
CA PRO A 416 25.19 29.49 0.86
C PRO A 416 25.65 29.37 2.32
N LYS A 417 25.32 30.35 3.17
CA LYS A 417 25.74 30.45 4.58
C LYS A 417 24.60 30.81 5.53
N THR A 418 23.37 30.70 5.05
CA THR A 418 22.15 30.99 5.81
C THR A 418 21.44 29.70 6.17
N LEU A 419 20.85 29.64 7.35
CA LEU A 419 19.96 28.55 7.75
C LEU A 419 18.51 29.06 7.74
N VAL A 420 17.62 28.32 7.09
CA VAL A 420 16.18 28.58 7.09
C VAL A 420 15.47 27.42 7.78
N LEU A 421 14.83 27.70 8.92
CA LEU A 421 13.96 26.77 9.63
C LEU A 421 12.51 27.12 9.31
N ILE A 422 11.75 26.19 8.76
CA ILE A 422 10.34 26.38 8.41
C ILE A 422 9.49 25.52 9.31
N THR A 423 8.38 26.05 9.84
CA THR A 423 7.34 25.23 10.45
C THR A 423 6.04 25.34 9.68
N SER A 424 5.37 24.21 9.43
CA SER A 424 4.05 24.19 8.81
C SER A 424 3.17 23.08 9.38
N ARG A 425 1.86 23.20 9.18
CA ARG A 425 0.92 22.10 9.47
C ARG A 425 0.65 21.23 8.24
N ARG A 426 1.09 21.68 7.07
CA ARG A 426 1.06 20.91 5.83
C ARG A 426 2.45 20.34 5.55
N ARG A 427 2.49 19.21 4.86
CA ARG A 427 3.73 18.66 4.31
C ARG A 427 4.14 19.50 3.11
N LEU A 428 5.33 20.12 3.16
CA LEU A 428 5.82 21.03 2.13
C LEU A 428 6.63 20.29 1.04
N THR A 429 6.01 19.32 0.38
CA THR A 429 6.70 18.36 -0.51
C THR A 429 7.22 18.98 -1.81
N ALA A 430 6.62 20.10 -2.25
CA ALA A 430 7.02 20.76 -3.49
C ALA A 430 8.25 21.67 -3.35
N LEU A 431 8.80 21.83 -2.14
CA LEU A 431 9.90 22.75 -1.86
C LEU A 431 11.26 22.04 -2.04
N GLU A 432 11.97 22.41 -3.12
CA GLU A 432 13.29 21.85 -3.47
C GLU A 432 14.38 22.18 -2.44
N GLY A 433 15.34 21.26 -2.25
CA GLY A 433 16.50 21.48 -1.38
C GLY A 433 16.17 21.52 0.11
N THR A 434 15.00 21.01 0.51
CA THR A 434 14.59 20.92 1.91
C THR A 434 14.99 19.59 2.55
N PHE A 435 15.33 19.66 3.84
CA PHE A 435 15.39 18.51 4.73
C PHE A 435 14.08 18.44 5.51
N PRO A 436 13.08 17.65 5.05
CA PRO A 436 11.81 17.55 5.74
C PRO A 436 11.93 16.70 7.01
N LEU A 437 11.27 17.15 8.07
CA LEU A 437 11.11 16.45 9.34
C LEU A 437 9.64 16.52 9.77
N SER A 438 8.90 15.45 9.49
CA SER A 438 7.56 15.27 10.04
C SER A 438 7.64 14.86 11.51
N LEU A 439 7.11 15.71 12.39
CA LEU A 439 7.04 15.38 13.81
C LEU A 439 5.90 14.40 14.08
N ASP A 440 6.21 13.33 14.81
CA ASP A 440 5.21 12.44 15.42
C ASP A 440 4.90 12.89 16.86
N VAL A 441 3.96 12.27 17.56
CA VAL A 441 3.69 12.51 18.99
C VAL A 441 4.91 12.19 19.87
N LEU A 442 4.91 12.66 21.13
CA LEU A 442 6.00 12.33 22.04
C LEU A 442 6.02 10.81 22.37
N PRO A 443 7.21 10.20 22.50
CA PRO A 443 7.36 8.93 23.17
C PRO A 443 6.70 8.97 24.56
N VAL A 444 6.15 7.84 25.02
CA VAL A 444 5.41 7.77 26.29
C VAL A 444 6.25 8.28 27.48
N ALA A 445 7.55 7.97 27.49
CA ALA A 445 8.47 8.42 28.53
C ALA A 445 8.61 9.95 28.54
N ASP A 446 8.93 10.56 27.40
CA ASP A 446 9.07 12.01 27.24
C ASP A 446 7.76 12.75 27.54
N ALA A 447 6.62 12.17 27.14
CA ALA A 447 5.29 12.71 27.42
C ALA A 447 5.00 12.73 28.93
N ALA A 448 5.33 11.64 29.63
CA ALA A 448 5.21 11.55 31.08
C ALA A 448 6.17 12.53 31.79
N GLU A 449 7.41 12.65 31.32
CA GLU A 449 8.38 13.62 31.84
C GLU A 449 7.87 15.06 31.70
N LEU A 450 7.33 15.41 30.54
CA LEU A 450 6.73 16.73 30.29
C LEU A 450 5.55 16.99 31.24
N PHE A 451 4.69 16.00 31.44
CA PHE A 451 3.57 16.12 32.39
C PHE A 451 4.09 16.38 33.80
N VAL A 452 5.04 15.57 34.28
CA VAL A 452 5.60 15.66 35.63
C VAL A 452 6.28 17.01 35.86
N ARG A 453 7.08 17.49 34.90
CA ARG A 453 7.77 18.78 35.00
C ARG A 453 6.80 19.95 35.12
N VAL A 454 5.70 19.93 34.36
CA VAL A 454 4.70 21.01 34.38
C VAL A 454 3.76 20.91 35.59
N ALA A 455 3.39 19.69 36.01
CA ALA A 455 2.51 19.44 37.14
C ALA A 455 3.20 19.62 38.50
N GLY A 456 4.51 19.36 38.56
CA GLY A 456 5.35 19.35 39.76
C GLY A 456 5.60 17.93 40.29
N GLU A 457 6.87 17.56 40.47
CA GLU A 457 7.32 16.22 40.88
C GLU A 457 6.68 15.72 42.19
N ALA A 458 6.51 16.61 43.18
CA ALA A 458 5.93 16.26 44.47
C ALA A 458 4.47 15.78 44.38
N ARG A 459 3.72 16.17 43.33
CA ARG A 459 2.30 15.80 43.16
C ARG A 459 2.09 14.57 42.28
N THR A 460 3.12 14.10 41.61
CA THR A 460 3.06 12.98 40.65
C THR A 460 3.89 11.77 41.06
N ALA A 461 4.79 11.92 42.04
CA ALA A 461 5.70 10.87 42.51
C ALA A 461 4.99 9.57 42.95
N ASP A 462 3.81 9.67 43.55
CA ASP A 462 3.10 8.52 44.12
C ASP A 462 2.30 7.70 43.09
N ASP A 463 2.15 8.18 41.84
CA ASP A 463 1.26 7.54 40.86
C ASP A 463 1.77 7.62 39.39
N PRO A 464 2.91 6.99 39.06
CA PRO A 464 3.49 7.01 37.72
C PRO A 464 2.66 6.26 36.67
N ASP A 465 1.88 5.25 37.06
CA ASP A 465 1.00 4.51 36.15
C ASP A 465 -0.18 5.38 35.69
N THR A 466 -0.80 6.14 36.59
CA THR A 466 -1.88 7.05 36.21
C THR A 466 -1.38 8.23 35.38
N VAL A 467 -0.15 8.71 35.62
CA VAL A 467 0.49 9.70 34.73
C VAL A 467 0.57 9.16 33.31
N ARG A 468 1.04 7.91 33.12
CA ARG A 468 1.09 7.26 31.81
C ARG A 468 -0.29 7.18 31.15
N GLN A 469 -1.33 6.80 31.88
CA GLN A 469 -2.69 6.76 31.35
C GLN A 469 -3.22 8.15 30.95
N VAL A 470 -2.94 9.18 31.76
CA VAL A 470 -3.35 10.56 31.46
C VAL A 470 -2.67 11.08 30.20
N VAL A 471 -1.37 10.84 30.02
CA VAL A 471 -0.67 11.31 28.80
C VAL A 471 -1.10 10.56 27.54
N GLU A 472 -1.46 9.27 27.65
CA GLU A 472 -2.08 8.53 26.53
C GLU A 472 -3.45 9.11 26.18
N LEU A 473 -4.29 9.44 27.17
CA LEU A 473 -5.57 10.12 26.92
C LEU A 473 -5.41 11.53 26.35
N CYS A 474 -4.28 12.20 26.60
CA CYS A 474 -3.91 13.43 25.92
C CYS A 474 -3.38 13.20 24.49
N GLY A 475 -3.39 11.96 23.99
CA GLY A 475 -2.84 11.57 22.69
C GLY A 475 -1.35 11.88 22.57
N ARG A 476 -0.62 11.92 23.70
CA ARG A 476 0.82 12.23 23.75
C ARG A 476 1.21 13.55 23.04
N LEU A 477 0.25 14.47 22.91
CA LEU A 477 0.42 15.79 22.31
C LEU A 477 0.95 16.78 23.36
N PRO A 478 2.11 17.43 23.14
CA PRO A 478 2.69 18.38 24.08
C PRO A 478 1.73 19.48 24.53
N LEU A 479 0.94 20.04 23.61
CA LEU A 479 -0.04 21.08 23.95
C LEU A 479 -1.11 20.54 24.93
N ALA A 480 -1.70 19.38 24.63
CA ALA A 480 -2.73 18.76 25.46
C ALA A 480 -2.19 18.38 26.84
N ILE A 481 -0.97 17.81 26.89
CA ILE A 481 -0.27 17.47 28.13
C ILE A 481 -0.07 18.72 28.99
N ARG A 482 0.43 19.81 28.42
CA ARG A 482 0.67 21.07 29.16
C ARG A 482 -0.63 21.66 29.71
N ILE A 483 -1.74 21.57 28.98
CA ILE A 483 -3.05 22.02 29.46
C ILE A 483 -3.51 21.16 30.63
N ALA A 484 -3.44 19.83 30.51
CA ALA A 484 -3.82 18.92 31.57
C ALA A 484 -2.96 19.10 32.83
N ALA A 485 -1.63 19.15 32.66
CA ALA A 485 -0.67 19.31 33.74
C ALA A 485 -0.81 20.69 34.43
N ALA A 486 -0.94 21.78 33.68
CA ALA A 486 -1.13 23.12 34.27
C ALA A 486 -2.43 23.21 35.06
N ARG A 487 -3.55 22.67 34.54
CA ARG A 487 -4.83 22.67 35.26
C ARG A 487 -4.81 21.77 36.50
N PHE A 488 -4.04 20.70 36.47
CA PHE A 488 -3.82 19.84 37.63
C PHE A 488 -2.98 20.58 38.67
N ARG A 489 -1.87 21.20 38.27
CA ARG A 489 -1.00 22.03 39.14
C ARG A 489 -1.79 23.12 39.85
N ASP A 490 -2.60 23.88 39.11
CA ASP A 490 -3.33 25.04 39.65
C ASP A 490 -4.53 24.64 40.53
N ARG A 491 -4.87 23.33 40.62
CA ARG A 491 -5.94 22.81 41.48
C ARG A 491 -5.41 21.80 42.49
N GLU A 492 -5.02 22.32 43.64
CA GLU A 492 -4.41 21.56 44.73
C GLU A 492 -5.31 20.44 45.30
N SER A 493 -6.63 20.61 45.23
CA SER A 493 -7.60 19.61 45.73
C SER A 493 -7.78 18.38 44.84
N TRP A 494 -7.18 18.35 43.64
CA TRP A 494 -7.33 17.23 42.70
C TRP A 494 -6.29 16.15 42.93
N THR A 495 -6.74 14.89 42.89
CA THR A 495 -5.88 13.71 42.79
C THR A 495 -5.60 13.32 41.33
N MET A 496 -4.61 12.46 41.08
CA MET A 496 -4.38 11.92 39.72
C MET A 496 -5.58 11.13 39.20
N GLY A 497 -6.30 10.40 40.06
CA GLY A 497 -7.54 9.72 39.72
C GLY A 497 -8.67 10.67 39.32
N ASP A 498 -8.76 11.84 39.95
CA ASP A 498 -9.72 12.89 39.58
C ASP A 498 -9.46 13.45 38.19
N LEU A 499 -8.19 13.64 37.84
CA LEU A 499 -7.79 14.09 36.50
C LEU A 499 -8.10 13.01 35.46
N LEU A 500 -7.71 11.76 35.73
CA LEU A 500 -7.97 10.62 34.85
C LEU A 500 -9.46 10.50 34.53
N SER A 501 -10.32 10.55 35.56
CA SER A 501 -11.78 10.50 35.41
C SER A 501 -12.33 11.56 34.43
N ARG A 502 -11.72 12.76 34.40
CA ARG A 502 -12.14 13.86 33.52
C ARG A 502 -11.63 13.75 32.08
N LEU A 503 -10.71 12.83 31.80
CA LEU A 503 -10.16 12.56 30.46
C LEU A 503 -10.60 11.22 29.88
N ARG A 504 -11.18 10.33 30.68
CA ARG A 504 -11.55 8.96 30.30
C ARG A 504 -12.49 8.91 29.10
N THR A 505 -13.61 9.63 29.14
CA THR A 505 -14.57 9.61 28.03
C THR A 505 -14.28 10.71 27.02
N ARG A 506 -14.53 10.42 25.72
CA ARG A 506 -14.38 11.40 24.62
C ARG A 506 -15.04 12.74 24.94
N ARG A 507 -16.30 12.72 25.34
CA ARG A 507 -17.08 13.95 25.65
C ARG A 507 -16.46 14.76 26.80
N GLN A 508 -15.99 14.09 27.86
CA GLN A 508 -15.33 14.78 28.97
C GLN A 508 -13.97 15.34 28.53
N ARG A 509 -13.19 14.57 27.78
CA ARG A 509 -11.88 14.98 27.26
C ARG A 509 -11.96 16.20 26.35
N VAL A 510 -12.86 16.20 25.38
CA VAL A 510 -13.10 17.35 24.48
C VAL A 510 -13.47 18.59 25.30
N ARG A 511 -14.42 18.46 26.24
CA ARG A 511 -14.81 19.57 27.12
C ARG A 511 -13.67 20.03 28.03
N PHE A 512 -12.81 19.12 28.46
CA PHE A 512 -11.70 19.43 29.35
C PHE A 512 -10.57 20.17 28.62
N LEU A 513 -10.24 19.76 27.40
CA LEU A 513 -9.16 20.35 26.60
C LEU A 513 -9.59 21.64 25.86
N ASN A 514 -10.89 21.89 25.74
CA ASN A 514 -11.46 23.11 25.19
C ASN A 514 -11.64 24.19 26.27
N THR A 515 -10.58 24.96 26.58
CA THR A 515 -10.69 26.08 27.54
C THR A 515 -9.64 27.17 27.31
N GLY A 516 -10.08 28.42 27.15
CA GLY A 516 -9.24 29.64 27.13
C GLY A 516 -8.39 29.81 25.87
N ASP A 517 -7.29 30.57 25.98
CA ASP A 517 -6.40 30.94 24.85
C ASP A 517 -5.52 29.77 24.32
N ARG A 518 -5.63 28.58 24.89
CA ARG A 518 -4.86 27.37 24.53
C ARG A 518 -5.78 26.19 24.27
N ASP A 519 -6.83 26.38 23.49
CA ASP A 519 -7.77 25.31 23.14
C ASP A 519 -7.18 24.36 22.08
N VAL A 520 -7.00 23.09 22.44
CA VAL A 520 -6.53 22.04 21.52
C VAL A 520 -7.50 21.86 20.34
N MET A 521 -8.80 21.92 20.62
CA MET A 521 -9.84 21.71 19.62
C MET A 521 -9.90 22.88 18.64
N ALA A 522 -9.78 24.12 19.11
CA ALA A 522 -9.65 25.28 18.23
C ALA A 522 -8.41 25.19 17.35
N VAL A 523 -7.27 24.74 17.91
CA VAL A 523 -6.04 24.53 17.13
C VAL A 523 -6.25 23.48 16.04
N LEU A 524 -6.91 22.36 16.32
CA LEU A 524 -7.18 21.33 15.31
C LEU A 524 -8.23 21.79 14.29
N LYS A 525 -9.28 22.51 14.73
CA LYS A 525 -10.35 23.05 13.87
C LYS A 525 -9.80 24.05 12.83
N LEU A 526 -8.76 24.82 13.18
CA LEU A 526 -8.07 25.67 12.22
C LEU A 526 -7.52 24.90 11.01
N SER A 527 -6.93 23.71 11.21
CA SER A 527 -6.45 22.90 10.08
C SER A 527 -7.60 22.36 9.23
N TYR A 528 -8.75 22.11 9.85
CA TYR A 528 -9.98 21.71 9.16
C TYR A 528 -10.61 22.85 8.33
N ASP A 529 -10.59 24.08 8.83
CA ASP A 529 -11.24 25.22 8.16
C ASP A 529 -10.61 25.54 6.79
N TYR A 530 -9.32 25.23 6.61
CA TYR A 530 -8.54 25.40 5.38
C TYR A 530 -8.72 24.25 4.36
N LEU A 531 -9.43 23.18 4.71
CA LEU A 531 -9.71 22.09 3.78
C LEU A 531 -10.75 22.49 2.71
N PRO A 532 -10.65 21.93 1.49
CA PRO A 532 -11.76 21.92 0.53
C PRO A 532 -13.02 21.30 1.13
N GLU A 533 -14.21 21.70 0.66
CA GLU A 533 -15.48 21.25 1.24
C GLU A 533 -15.68 19.72 1.18
N ASP A 534 -15.23 19.07 0.10
CA ASP A 534 -15.31 17.61 -0.02
C ASP A 534 -14.42 16.90 1.02
N ALA A 535 -13.19 17.40 1.21
CA ALA A 535 -12.27 16.90 2.23
C ALA A 535 -12.78 17.19 3.66
N LYS A 536 -13.44 18.34 3.89
CA LYS A 536 -14.11 18.62 5.17
C LYS A 536 -15.20 17.60 5.46
N ARG A 537 -16.04 17.29 4.47
CA ARG A 537 -17.11 16.30 4.61
C ARG A 537 -16.52 14.91 4.88
N MET A 538 -15.50 14.51 4.12
CA MET A 538 -14.82 13.23 4.33
C MET A 538 -14.19 13.14 5.72
N PHE A 539 -13.47 14.16 6.17
CA PHE A 539 -12.87 14.21 7.50
C PHE A 539 -13.89 13.94 8.61
N ARG A 540 -15.08 14.56 8.55
CA ARG A 540 -16.15 14.34 9.52
C ARG A 540 -16.70 12.91 9.44
N LEU A 541 -17.01 12.42 8.23
CA LEU A 541 -17.62 11.11 8.03
C LEU A 541 -16.67 9.94 8.36
N LEU A 542 -15.37 10.07 8.08
CA LEU A 542 -14.36 9.06 8.43
C LEU A 542 -14.33 8.77 9.94
N SER A 543 -14.72 9.74 10.78
CA SER A 543 -14.78 9.54 12.22
C SER A 543 -15.82 8.50 12.67
N LEU A 544 -16.78 8.17 11.80
CA LEU A 544 -17.76 7.10 11.97
C LEU A 544 -17.17 5.71 11.79
N CYS A 545 -16.03 5.56 11.08
CA CYS A 545 -15.42 4.26 10.84
C CYS A 545 -15.17 3.54 12.18
N PRO A 546 -15.69 2.32 12.40
CA PRO A 546 -15.55 1.63 13.69
C PRO A 546 -14.11 1.20 14.00
N GLY A 547 -13.34 0.82 12.98
CA GLY A 547 -11.95 0.40 13.10
C GLY A 547 -10.98 1.55 13.47
N SER A 548 -9.75 1.18 13.80
CA SER A 548 -8.66 2.15 13.99
C SER A 548 -8.05 2.64 12.67
N THR A 549 -8.12 1.82 11.62
CA THR A 549 -7.61 2.11 10.27
C THR A 549 -8.69 1.93 9.20
N PHE A 550 -8.55 2.63 8.09
CA PHE A 550 -9.44 2.52 6.93
C PHE A 550 -8.68 2.76 5.62
N ALA A 551 -9.21 2.22 4.52
CA ALA A 551 -8.74 2.47 3.16
C ALA A 551 -9.77 3.23 2.32
N ALA A 552 -9.37 3.59 1.11
CA ALA A 552 -10.18 4.33 0.15
C ALA A 552 -11.58 3.73 -0.11
N PRO A 553 -11.78 2.40 -0.27
CA PRO A 553 -13.12 1.86 -0.47
C PRO A 553 -14.09 2.14 0.69
N SER A 554 -13.61 2.08 1.93
CA SER A 554 -14.43 2.41 3.11
C SER A 554 -14.69 3.92 3.22
N ALA A 555 -13.72 4.75 2.86
CA ALA A 555 -13.87 6.21 2.81
C ALA A 555 -14.89 6.63 1.74
N ALA A 556 -14.82 6.02 0.56
CA ALA A 556 -15.75 6.20 -0.54
C ALA A 556 -17.18 5.81 -0.14
N ALA A 557 -17.35 4.65 0.51
CA ALA A 557 -18.65 4.21 1.01
C ALA A 557 -19.24 5.20 2.02
N LEU A 558 -18.46 5.64 3.02
CA LEU A 558 -18.92 6.62 4.00
C LEU A 558 -19.38 7.93 3.32
N CYS A 559 -18.64 8.40 2.32
CA CYS A 559 -18.96 9.64 1.62
C CYS A 559 -20.02 9.49 0.52
N GLY A 560 -20.25 8.28 0.01
CA GLY A 560 -21.07 8.06 -1.18
C GLY A 560 -20.43 8.64 -2.44
N SER A 561 -19.10 8.53 -2.57
CA SER A 561 -18.28 9.00 -3.69
C SER A 561 -17.64 7.81 -4.42
N SER A 562 -16.93 8.04 -5.53
CA SER A 562 -16.07 7.01 -6.13
C SER A 562 -14.83 6.72 -5.26
N VAL A 563 -14.13 5.62 -5.56
CA VAL A 563 -12.86 5.28 -4.89
C VAL A 563 -11.78 6.32 -5.23
N ASP A 564 -11.66 6.71 -6.49
CA ASP A 564 -10.69 7.73 -6.96
C ASP A 564 -10.91 9.09 -6.27
N GLU A 565 -12.17 9.53 -6.15
CA GLU A 565 -12.51 10.76 -5.44
C GLU A 565 -12.14 10.67 -3.95
N ALA A 566 -12.28 9.48 -3.36
CA ALA A 566 -11.93 9.24 -1.98
C ALA A 566 -10.41 9.20 -1.76
N GLU A 567 -9.64 8.61 -2.68
CA GLU A 567 -8.18 8.64 -2.65
C GLU A 567 -7.66 10.08 -2.70
N ALA A 568 -8.14 10.89 -3.64
CA ALA A 568 -7.76 12.30 -3.74
C ALA A 568 -8.08 13.08 -2.45
N CYS A 569 -9.22 12.83 -1.82
CA CYS A 569 -9.56 13.45 -0.53
C CYS A 569 -8.69 12.96 0.63
N LEU A 570 -8.37 11.66 0.67
CA LEU A 570 -7.48 11.07 1.68
C LEU A 570 -6.07 11.66 1.58
N ASP A 571 -5.55 11.84 0.37
CA ASP A 571 -4.26 12.50 0.11
C ASP A 571 -4.26 13.92 0.65
N VAL A 572 -5.30 14.71 0.35
CA VAL A 572 -5.45 16.08 0.90
C VAL A 572 -5.44 16.05 2.43
N LEU A 573 -6.16 15.13 3.07
CA LEU A 573 -6.18 15.03 4.53
C LEU A 573 -4.83 14.59 5.12
N PHE A 574 -4.11 13.72 4.43
CA PHE A 574 -2.76 13.30 4.80
C PHE A 574 -1.73 14.43 4.65
N GLU A 575 -1.78 15.19 3.55
CA GLU A 575 -0.96 16.37 3.30
C GLU A 575 -1.16 17.45 4.38
N HIS A 576 -2.40 17.63 4.86
CA HIS A 576 -2.73 18.55 5.95
C HIS A 576 -2.42 17.99 7.35
N SER A 577 -1.73 16.85 7.45
CA SER A 577 -1.40 16.17 8.71
C SER A 577 -2.61 15.87 9.59
N LEU A 578 -3.78 15.64 9.00
CA LEU A 578 -5.01 15.26 9.70
C LEU A 578 -5.21 13.73 9.74
N LEU A 579 -4.54 13.01 8.85
CA LEU A 579 -4.44 11.56 8.84
C LEU A 579 -2.97 11.11 8.93
N LEU A 580 -2.79 9.89 9.42
CA LEU A 580 -1.52 9.18 9.42
C LEU A 580 -1.63 7.97 8.49
N GLU A 581 -0.56 7.68 7.77
CA GLU A 581 -0.42 6.49 6.94
C GLU A 581 0.79 5.70 7.45
N ARG A 582 0.54 4.52 8.03
CA ARG A 582 1.61 3.64 8.57
C ARG A 582 1.94 2.50 7.63
N GLU A 583 0.95 2.10 6.85
CA GLU A 583 1.06 1.10 5.80
C GLU A 583 0.47 1.72 4.52
N PRO A 584 1.04 1.42 3.34
CA PRO A 584 0.57 1.99 2.09
C PRO A 584 -0.94 1.78 1.88
N GLY A 585 -1.68 2.87 1.62
CA GLY A 585 -3.12 2.87 1.39
C GLY A 585 -3.97 2.68 2.66
N ARG A 586 -3.37 2.69 3.86
CA ARG A 586 -4.07 2.53 5.14
C ARG A 586 -3.90 3.75 6.01
N TYR A 587 -5.00 4.47 6.16
CA TYR A 587 -5.07 5.72 6.90
C TYR A 587 -5.67 5.51 8.28
N MET A 588 -5.26 6.36 9.22
CA MET A 588 -5.86 6.43 10.55
C MET A 588 -5.86 7.86 11.08
N PHE A 589 -6.78 8.13 12.01
CA PHE A 589 -6.73 9.35 12.79
C PHE A 589 -5.73 9.25 13.94
N HIS A 590 -5.15 10.38 14.29
CA HIS A 590 -4.69 10.58 15.66
C HIS A 590 -5.90 10.75 16.61
N ASP A 591 -5.86 10.20 17.82
CA ASP A 591 -7.02 10.13 18.74
C ASP A 591 -7.72 11.47 18.98
N LEU A 592 -6.96 12.54 19.27
CA LEU A 592 -7.55 13.87 19.47
C LEU A 592 -8.07 14.50 18.16
N VAL A 593 -7.51 14.12 17.01
CA VAL A 593 -8.02 14.55 15.70
C VAL A 593 -9.34 13.82 15.40
N ARG A 594 -9.44 12.53 15.74
CA ARG A 594 -10.70 11.79 15.68
C ARG A 594 -11.76 12.42 16.58
N ASP A 595 -11.40 12.78 17.81
CA ASP A 595 -12.34 13.47 18.72
C ASP A 595 -12.81 14.82 18.15
N CYS A 596 -11.94 15.55 17.46
CA CYS A 596 -12.29 16.78 16.74
C CYS A 596 -13.24 16.51 15.56
N ALA A 597 -12.95 15.49 14.75
CA ALA A 597 -13.80 15.07 13.64
C ALA A 597 -15.20 14.66 14.13
N VAL A 598 -15.29 13.93 15.25
CA VAL A 598 -16.58 13.55 15.86
C VAL A 598 -17.34 14.76 16.37
N ALA A 599 -16.67 15.70 17.06
CA ALA A 599 -17.32 16.92 17.53
C ALA A 599 -17.85 17.78 16.38
N LEU A 600 -17.11 17.87 15.27
CA LEU A 600 -17.54 18.58 14.06
C LEU A 600 -18.67 17.86 13.34
N LEU A 601 -18.63 16.52 13.25
CA LEU A 601 -19.73 15.69 12.76
C LEU A 601 -20.99 15.93 13.59
N GLU A 602 -20.84 16.02 14.92
CA GLU A 602 -21.93 16.30 15.85
C GLU A 602 -22.56 17.68 15.65
N GLU A 603 -21.74 18.69 15.35
CA GLU A 603 -22.12 20.08 15.13
C GLU A 603 -22.78 20.31 13.75
N ARG A 604 -22.29 19.63 12.69
CA ARG A 604 -22.55 20.01 11.30
C ARG A 604 -23.46 19.06 10.53
N ASP A 605 -23.43 17.76 10.81
CA ASP A 605 -24.15 16.75 10.02
C ASP A 605 -25.35 16.22 10.80
N SER A 606 -26.48 16.00 10.13
CA SER A 606 -27.70 15.47 10.76
C SER A 606 -27.55 14.01 11.22
N VAL A 607 -28.44 13.54 12.10
CA VAL A 607 -28.44 12.13 12.53
C VAL A 607 -28.74 11.19 11.35
N GLU A 608 -29.59 11.65 10.43
CA GLU A 608 -29.99 10.95 9.22
C GLU A 608 -28.81 10.77 8.25
N GLU A 609 -28.02 11.81 8.02
CA GLU A 609 -26.81 11.73 7.18
C GLU A 609 -25.76 10.77 7.75
N ARG A 610 -25.55 10.82 9.07
CA ARG A 610 -24.64 9.89 9.77
C ARG A 610 -25.12 8.45 9.63
N ARG A 611 -26.43 8.23 9.80
CA ARG A 611 -27.05 6.90 9.65
C ARG A 611 -26.91 6.38 8.21
N ALA A 612 -27.12 7.24 7.21
CA ALA A 612 -26.96 6.87 5.80
C ALA A 612 -25.50 6.56 5.43
N ALA A 613 -24.53 7.32 5.94
CA ALA A 613 -23.11 7.05 5.74
C ALA A 613 -22.69 5.71 6.35
N MET A 614 -23.15 5.42 7.56
CA MET A 614 -22.89 4.14 8.20
C MET A 614 -23.54 2.97 7.45
N HIS A 615 -24.76 3.14 6.94
CA HIS A 615 -25.42 2.10 6.13
C HIS A 615 -24.58 1.74 4.89
N ARG A 616 -24.08 2.75 4.17
CA ARG A 616 -23.16 2.53 3.04
C ARG A 616 -21.89 1.78 3.43
N LEU A 617 -21.29 2.12 4.57
CA LEU A 617 -20.10 1.42 5.06
C LEU A 617 -20.40 -0.05 5.40
N LEU A 618 -21.50 -0.31 6.10
CA LEU A 618 -21.91 -1.68 6.43
C LEU A 618 -22.21 -2.51 5.17
N ASP A 619 -22.90 -1.90 4.19
CA ASP A 619 -23.15 -2.49 2.88
C ASP A 619 -21.84 -2.80 2.14
N GLN A 620 -20.88 -1.89 2.14
CA GLN A 620 -19.57 -2.08 1.48
C GLN A 620 -18.77 -3.20 2.12
N LEU A 621 -18.73 -3.27 3.45
CA LEU A 621 -18.02 -4.31 4.19
C LEU A 621 -18.67 -5.69 4.01
N LEU A 622 -20.00 -5.74 4.00
CA LEU A 622 -20.75 -6.97 3.69
C LEU A 622 -20.51 -7.40 2.24
N HIS A 623 -20.54 -6.47 1.28
CA HIS A 623 -20.21 -6.73 -0.12
C HIS A 623 -18.80 -7.34 -0.24
N LEU A 624 -17.79 -6.72 0.38
CA LEU A 624 -16.42 -7.21 0.35
C LEU A 624 -16.30 -8.63 0.93
N ALA A 625 -16.87 -8.86 2.12
CA ALA A 625 -16.85 -10.17 2.77
C ALA A 625 -17.55 -11.24 1.92
N TYR A 626 -18.74 -10.91 1.40
CA TYR A 626 -19.55 -11.82 0.60
C TYR A 626 -18.86 -12.16 -0.72
N SER A 627 -18.45 -11.16 -1.51
CA SER A 627 -17.86 -11.36 -2.84
C SER A 627 -16.58 -12.21 -2.79
N LEU A 628 -15.73 -12.02 -1.76
CA LEU A 628 -14.50 -12.81 -1.60
C LEU A 628 -14.74 -14.22 -1.04
N CYS A 629 -15.81 -14.43 -0.26
CA CYS A 629 -16.05 -15.71 0.42
C CYS A 629 -17.09 -16.61 -0.27
N GLN A 630 -18.02 -16.04 -1.04
CA GLN A 630 -19.15 -16.76 -1.66
C GLN A 630 -18.74 -18.02 -2.44
N PRO A 631 -17.65 -18.04 -3.24
CA PRO A 631 -17.31 -19.24 -4.02
C PRO A 631 -16.86 -20.44 -3.16
N LYS A 632 -16.57 -20.21 -1.88
CA LYS A 632 -16.21 -21.25 -0.89
C LYS A 632 -17.26 -21.37 0.22
N ALA A 633 -18.35 -20.61 0.16
CA ALA A 633 -19.43 -20.72 1.12
C ALA A 633 -20.15 -22.06 0.94
N ILE A 634 -20.54 -22.63 2.07
CA ILE A 634 -21.37 -23.84 2.15
C ILE A 634 -22.55 -23.53 3.06
N GLU A 635 -23.65 -24.24 2.87
CA GLU A 635 -24.82 -24.08 3.74
C GLU A 635 -24.45 -24.24 5.23
N PRO A 636 -25.07 -23.46 6.14
CA PRO A 636 -26.08 -22.42 5.91
C PRO A 636 -25.51 -21.03 5.57
N PHE A 637 -24.22 -20.90 5.26
CA PHE A 637 -23.56 -19.61 4.97
C PHE A 637 -23.79 -19.10 3.53
N VAL A 638 -24.69 -19.76 2.78
CA VAL A 638 -25.12 -19.32 1.46
C VAL A 638 -26.44 -18.55 1.64
N PHE A 639 -26.41 -17.24 1.40
CA PHE A 639 -27.56 -16.36 1.50
C PHE A 639 -27.40 -15.19 0.53
N THR A 640 -28.49 -14.51 0.23
CA THR A 640 -28.44 -13.23 -0.50
C THR A 640 -28.12 -12.13 0.51
N PRO A 641 -27.02 -11.39 0.35
CA PRO A 641 -26.69 -10.31 1.26
C PRO A 641 -27.70 -9.16 1.12
N ASP A 642 -28.13 -8.58 2.24
CA ASP A 642 -29.03 -7.43 2.27
C ASP A 642 -28.23 -6.15 2.05
N ILE A 643 -27.94 -5.87 0.77
CA ILE A 643 -27.14 -4.73 0.32
C ILE A 643 -28.03 -3.81 -0.52
N THR A 644 -28.14 -2.55 -0.09
CA THR A 644 -28.95 -1.54 -0.78
C THR A 644 -28.14 -0.65 -1.73
N HIS A 645 -26.84 -0.51 -1.48
CA HIS A 645 -25.93 0.33 -2.27
C HIS A 645 -25.08 -0.50 -3.23
N THR A 646 -24.80 0.03 -4.42
CA THR A 646 -23.99 -0.62 -5.44
C THR A 646 -22.51 -0.31 -5.28
N PHE A 647 -21.67 -1.33 -5.44
CA PHE A 647 -20.21 -1.22 -5.42
C PHE A 647 -19.64 -1.94 -6.64
N GLU A 648 -18.38 -1.70 -6.96
CA GLU A 648 -17.69 -2.41 -8.04
C GLU A 648 -17.51 -3.89 -7.70
N ASP A 649 -17.86 -4.76 -8.64
CA ASP A 649 -17.68 -6.21 -8.52
C ASP A 649 -16.19 -6.56 -8.56
N ILE A 650 -15.81 -7.59 -7.79
CA ILE A 650 -14.44 -8.11 -7.76
C ILE A 650 -14.30 -9.23 -8.81
N ASP A 651 -14.03 -8.85 -10.07
CA ASP A 651 -13.87 -9.79 -11.19
C ASP A 651 -12.61 -9.45 -12.05
N PRO A 652 -11.66 -10.38 -12.26
CA PRO A 652 -11.60 -11.74 -11.72
C PRO A 652 -11.26 -11.77 -10.24
N LEU A 653 -11.89 -12.71 -9.52
CA LEU A 653 -11.52 -13.00 -8.14
C LEU A 653 -10.05 -13.43 -8.05
N PRO A 654 -9.27 -12.90 -7.10
CA PRO A 654 -7.91 -13.36 -6.91
C PRO A 654 -7.87 -14.86 -6.58
N PRO A 655 -6.79 -15.57 -6.99
CA PRO A 655 -6.57 -16.94 -6.59
C PRO A 655 -6.35 -17.03 -5.07
N LEU A 656 -6.48 -18.24 -4.52
CA LEU A 656 -6.05 -18.50 -3.14
C LEU A 656 -4.53 -18.69 -3.12
N PRO A 657 -3.81 -18.16 -2.11
CA PRO A 657 -4.33 -17.53 -0.89
C PRO A 657 -4.60 -16.01 -0.95
N GLU A 658 -4.21 -15.31 -2.03
CA GLU A 658 -4.24 -13.84 -2.13
C GLU A 658 -5.65 -13.25 -1.99
N ARG A 659 -6.68 -14.03 -2.34
CA ARG A 659 -8.10 -13.65 -2.24
C ARG A 659 -8.50 -13.04 -0.90
N TYR A 660 -7.94 -13.52 0.20
CA TYR A 660 -8.32 -13.04 1.53
C TYR A 660 -7.48 -11.87 2.04
N GLY A 661 -6.50 -11.38 1.25
CA GLY A 661 -5.65 -10.24 1.62
C GLY A 661 -6.44 -9.01 2.11
N PRO A 662 -7.49 -8.55 1.37
CA PRO A 662 -8.32 -7.44 1.83
C PRO A 662 -9.03 -7.72 3.16
N LEU A 663 -9.56 -8.94 3.37
CA LEU A 663 -10.24 -9.31 4.63
C LEU A 663 -9.28 -9.41 5.81
N VAL A 664 -8.04 -9.84 5.59
CA VAL A 664 -6.99 -9.84 6.61
C VAL A 664 -6.68 -8.40 7.04
N ALA A 665 -6.51 -7.50 6.06
CA ALA A 665 -6.21 -6.11 6.33
C ALA A 665 -7.37 -5.36 7.00
N ASP A 666 -8.62 -5.71 6.68
CA ASP A 666 -9.83 -5.10 7.26
C ASP A 666 -10.47 -5.92 8.39
N HIS A 667 -9.79 -6.94 8.93
CA HIS A 667 -10.36 -7.85 9.95
C HIS A 667 -10.85 -7.10 11.18
N GLU A 668 -10.04 -6.17 11.72
CA GLU A 668 -10.42 -5.35 12.88
C GLU A 668 -11.65 -4.49 12.56
N THR A 669 -11.69 -3.87 11.39
CA THR A 669 -12.78 -3.01 10.94
C THR A 669 -14.07 -3.80 10.74
N LEU A 670 -14.01 -5.00 10.14
CA LEU A 670 -15.16 -5.90 9.97
C LEU A 670 -15.76 -6.34 11.31
N VAL A 671 -14.91 -6.70 12.27
CA VAL A 671 -15.34 -7.11 13.62
C VAL A 671 -15.95 -5.94 14.39
N ALA A 672 -15.33 -4.76 14.32
CA ALA A 672 -15.84 -3.55 14.94
C ALA A 672 -17.16 -3.10 14.29
N ALA A 673 -17.30 -3.24 12.97
CA ALA A 673 -18.51 -2.92 12.21
C ALA A 673 -19.68 -3.86 12.56
N SER A 674 -19.45 -5.17 12.65
CA SER A 674 -20.48 -6.13 13.10
C SER A 674 -20.95 -5.84 14.53
N ARG A 675 -20.03 -5.48 15.43
CA ARG A 675 -20.38 -5.06 16.79
C ARG A 675 -21.20 -3.77 16.79
N TYR A 676 -20.75 -2.76 16.05
CA TYR A 676 -21.47 -1.50 15.90
C TYR A 676 -22.90 -1.75 15.35
N ALA A 677 -23.03 -2.62 14.36
CA ALA A 677 -24.31 -2.99 13.76
C ALA A 677 -25.26 -3.59 14.81
N ALA A 678 -24.79 -4.53 15.63
CA ALA A 678 -25.56 -5.12 16.72
C ALA A 678 -26.02 -4.08 17.75
N GLU A 679 -25.11 -3.20 18.20
CA GLU A 679 -25.38 -2.19 19.23
C GLU A 679 -26.30 -1.05 18.76
N ASN A 680 -26.45 -0.84 17.45
CA ASN A 680 -27.21 0.27 16.86
C ASN A 680 -28.42 -0.18 16.04
N GLY A 681 -28.86 -1.44 16.18
CA GLY A 681 -30.10 -1.95 15.58
C GLY A 681 -30.02 -2.30 14.09
N TRP A 682 -28.82 -2.48 13.54
CA TRP A 682 -28.60 -3.02 12.19
C TRP A 682 -28.48 -4.55 12.25
N LEU A 683 -29.54 -5.20 12.73
CA LEU A 683 -29.52 -6.61 13.13
C LEU A 683 -29.16 -7.55 11.96
N THR A 684 -29.61 -7.26 10.74
CA THR A 684 -29.27 -8.04 9.54
C THR A 684 -27.77 -8.00 9.24
N HIS A 685 -27.17 -6.80 9.15
CA HIS A 685 -25.71 -6.66 8.95
C HIS A 685 -24.91 -7.28 10.09
N ALA A 686 -25.40 -7.20 11.33
CA ALA A 686 -24.74 -7.74 12.50
C ALA A 686 -24.48 -9.25 12.38
N TRP A 687 -25.41 -10.03 11.80
CA TRP A 687 -25.22 -11.46 11.57
C TRP A 687 -24.65 -11.79 10.19
N GLN A 688 -25.00 -11.03 9.14
CA GLN A 688 -24.56 -11.32 7.77
C GLN A 688 -23.07 -11.08 7.55
N ILE A 689 -22.49 -10.00 8.10
CA ILE A 689 -21.05 -9.73 7.97
C ILE A 689 -20.20 -10.91 8.50
N PRO A 690 -20.36 -11.36 9.76
CA PRO A 690 -19.56 -12.47 10.26
C PRO A 690 -19.88 -13.80 9.57
N CYS A 691 -21.13 -14.07 9.20
CA CYS A 691 -21.50 -15.28 8.49
C CYS A 691 -20.92 -15.33 7.06
N ALA A 692 -20.85 -14.19 6.36
CA ALA A 692 -20.19 -14.08 5.07
C ALA A 692 -18.68 -14.35 5.19
N MET A 693 -18.05 -13.89 6.27
CA MET A 693 -16.63 -14.12 6.55
C MET A 693 -16.27 -15.56 6.93
N MET A 694 -17.23 -16.47 7.09
CA MET A 694 -16.98 -17.81 7.63
C MET A 694 -15.91 -18.63 6.86
N PRO A 695 -15.88 -18.66 5.51
CA PRO A 695 -14.81 -19.33 4.77
C PRO A 695 -13.42 -18.75 5.03
N TYR A 696 -13.32 -17.42 5.15
CA TYR A 696 -12.09 -16.72 5.52
C TYR A 696 -11.66 -17.09 6.95
N LEU A 697 -12.53 -16.91 7.94
CA LEU A 697 -12.22 -17.19 9.34
C LEU A 697 -11.77 -18.63 9.55
N ARG A 698 -12.42 -19.60 8.90
CA ARG A 698 -12.02 -21.01 8.95
C ARG A 698 -10.63 -21.25 8.36
N SER A 699 -10.28 -20.57 7.26
CA SER A 699 -8.97 -20.72 6.60
C SER A 699 -7.81 -20.22 7.48
N PHE A 700 -8.08 -19.29 8.40
CA PHE A 700 -7.09 -18.73 9.33
C PHE A 700 -7.28 -19.20 10.79
N ASN A 701 -7.89 -20.38 10.99
CA ASN A 701 -8.09 -21.02 12.30
C ASN A 701 -8.86 -20.15 13.32
N TYR A 702 -9.73 -19.28 12.81
CA TYR A 702 -10.57 -18.35 13.55
C TYR A 702 -9.74 -17.30 14.32
N GLY A 703 -10.17 -16.02 14.33
CA GLY A 703 -9.56 -14.99 15.18
C GLY A 703 -9.93 -15.18 16.66
N THR A 704 -9.16 -14.64 17.61
CA THR A 704 -9.47 -14.76 19.07
C THR A 704 -10.84 -14.18 19.43
N ASP A 705 -11.33 -13.26 18.62
CA ASP A 705 -12.61 -12.58 18.67
C ASP A 705 -13.80 -13.38 18.10
N ALA A 706 -13.56 -14.46 17.35
CA ALA A 706 -14.58 -15.16 16.58
C ALA A 706 -15.78 -15.65 17.43
N GLU A 707 -15.54 -16.17 18.64
CA GLU A 707 -16.62 -16.62 19.52
C GLU A 707 -17.51 -15.45 19.97
N GLY A 708 -16.91 -14.33 20.38
CA GLY A 708 -17.65 -13.12 20.77
C GLY A 708 -18.37 -12.47 19.57
N LEU A 709 -17.80 -12.57 18.38
CA LEU A 709 -18.40 -12.11 17.13
C LEU A 709 -19.68 -12.90 16.79
N PHE A 710 -19.60 -14.24 16.76
CA PHE A 710 -20.76 -15.07 16.42
C PHE A 710 -21.80 -15.18 17.54
N THR A 711 -21.41 -14.98 18.81
CA THR A 711 -22.37 -14.86 19.91
C THR A 711 -23.28 -13.67 19.70
N ARG A 712 -22.72 -12.50 19.36
CA ARG A 712 -23.50 -11.30 19.03
C ARG A 712 -24.30 -11.46 17.74
N ALA A 713 -23.75 -12.12 16.73
CA ALA A 713 -24.49 -12.44 15.51
C ALA A 713 -25.75 -13.27 15.79
N LEU A 714 -25.63 -14.28 16.68
CA LEU A 714 -26.76 -15.11 17.11
C LEU A 714 -27.80 -14.29 17.90
N GLU A 715 -27.37 -13.44 18.82
CA GLU A 715 -28.25 -12.52 19.56
C GLU A 715 -29.01 -11.59 18.60
N ALA A 716 -28.31 -10.97 17.66
CA ALA A 716 -28.90 -10.08 16.67
C ALA A 716 -29.90 -10.81 15.75
N ALA A 717 -29.58 -12.02 15.30
CA ALA A 717 -30.50 -12.82 14.49
C ALA A 717 -31.77 -13.21 15.26
N ARG A 718 -31.64 -13.60 16.54
CA ARG A 718 -32.78 -13.89 17.41
C ARG A 718 -33.65 -12.66 17.66
N GLU A 719 -33.03 -11.50 17.88
CA GLU A 719 -33.76 -10.23 18.07
C GLU A 719 -34.50 -9.81 16.80
N ALA A 720 -33.90 -10.02 15.62
CA ALA A 720 -34.53 -9.78 14.33
C ALA A 720 -35.63 -10.79 13.98
N GLY A 721 -35.69 -11.94 14.67
CA GLY A 721 -36.52 -13.07 14.29
C GLY A 721 -36.07 -13.73 12.98
N ASP A 722 -34.79 -13.58 12.61
CA ASP A 722 -34.21 -14.13 11.38
C ASP A 722 -33.70 -15.54 11.63
N ARG A 723 -34.52 -16.52 11.24
CA ARG A 723 -34.23 -17.95 11.41
C ARG A 723 -33.04 -18.44 10.60
N HIS A 724 -32.75 -17.83 9.44
CA HIS A 724 -31.54 -18.16 8.68
C HIS A 724 -30.32 -17.72 9.49
N GLY A 725 -30.32 -16.47 9.95
CA GLY A 725 -29.25 -15.92 10.78
C GLY A 725 -29.01 -16.72 12.06
N GLU A 726 -30.07 -17.22 12.72
CA GLU A 726 -29.97 -18.09 13.89
C GLU A 726 -29.26 -19.41 13.55
N ILE A 727 -29.68 -20.09 12.49
CA ILE A 727 -29.06 -21.36 12.06
C ILE A 727 -27.60 -21.12 11.69
N ALA A 728 -27.30 -20.07 10.92
CA ALA A 728 -25.94 -19.77 10.47
C ALA A 728 -25.01 -19.43 11.64
N SER A 729 -25.43 -18.56 12.56
CA SER A 729 -24.62 -18.14 13.70
C SER A 729 -24.40 -19.27 14.70
N THR A 730 -25.43 -20.06 15.00
CA THR A 730 -25.31 -21.26 15.86
C THR A 730 -24.37 -22.29 15.23
N THR A 731 -24.48 -22.51 13.91
CA THR A 731 -23.59 -23.42 13.18
C THR A 731 -22.14 -22.93 13.21
N ALA A 732 -21.90 -21.63 13.08
CA ALA A 732 -20.56 -21.06 13.17
C ALA A 732 -19.94 -21.27 14.55
N LEU A 733 -20.69 -20.98 15.63
CA LEU A 733 -20.24 -21.23 17.00
C LEU A 733 -19.91 -22.71 17.23
N ALA A 734 -20.75 -23.61 16.73
CA ALA A 734 -20.50 -25.05 16.86
C ALA A 734 -19.23 -25.50 16.13
N LYS A 735 -19.01 -24.98 14.91
CA LYS A 735 -17.80 -25.25 14.12
C LYS A 735 -16.55 -24.71 14.81
N ILE A 736 -16.60 -23.50 15.38
CA ILE A 736 -15.49 -22.93 16.15
C ILE A 736 -15.18 -23.78 17.39
N ALA A 737 -16.21 -24.16 18.16
CA ALA A 737 -16.06 -24.97 19.36
C ALA A 737 -15.45 -26.36 19.05
N ARG A 738 -15.87 -26.98 17.94
CA ARG A 738 -15.33 -28.26 17.44
C ARG A 738 -13.87 -28.10 16.99
N ASP A 739 -13.62 -27.18 16.05
CA ASP A 739 -12.34 -27.08 15.35
C ASP A 739 -11.21 -26.56 16.26
N ARG A 740 -11.53 -25.77 17.31
CA ARG A 740 -10.55 -25.36 18.34
C ARG A 740 -10.41 -26.32 19.52
N GLY A 741 -11.25 -27.37 19.60
CA GLY A 741 -11.21 -28.36 20.68
C GLY A 741 -11.52 -27.79 22.08
N MET A 742 -12.20 -26.65 22.17
CA MET A 742 -12.39 -25.93 23.45
C MET A 742 -13.49 -26.53 24.32
N SER A 743 -14.55 -27.09 23.71
CA SER A 743 -15.62 -27.79 24.45
C SER A 743 -16.49 -28.64 23.53
N PRO A 744 -16.25 -29.97 23.46
CA PRO A 744 -17.07 -30.85 22.62
C PRO A 744 -18.54 -30.91 23.01
N ALA A 745 -18.86 -30.78 24.30
CA ALA A 745 -20.24 -30.75 24.79
C ALA A 745 -20.99 -29.50 24.30
N VAL A 746 -20.32 -28.35 24.24
CA VAL A 746 -20.90 -27.11 23.69
C VAL A 746 -21.11 -27.25 22.18
N ALA A 747 -20.14 -27.80 21.46
CA ALA A 747 -20.28 -28.06 20.02
C ALA A 747 -21.47 -29.00 19.72
N GLU A 748 -21.64 -30.08 20.50
CA GLU A 748 -22.77 -30.99 20.37
C GLU A 748 -24.10 -30.28 20.63
N SER A 749 -24.19 -29.52 21.73
CA SER A 749 -25.41 -28.78 22.08
C SER A 749 -25.82 -27.80 20.98
N LEU A 750 -24.88 -27.04 20.45
CA LEU A 750 -25.13 -26.05 19.39
C LEU A 750 -25.55 -26.72 18.07
N LEU A 751 -24.92 -27.85 17.68
CA LEU A 751 -25.34 -28.59 16.48
C LEU A 751 -26.76 -29.12 16.63
N ARG A 752 -27.10 -29.70 17.78
CA ARG A 752 -28.48 -30.19 18.04
C ARG A 752 -29.50 -29.05 18.04
N GLU A 753 -29.15 -27.88 18.58
CA GLU A 753 -29.98 -26.68 18.51
C GLU A 753 -30.20 -26.24 17.05
N ALA A 754 -29.13 -26.13 16.25
CA ALA A 754 -29.23 -25.75 14.85
C ALA A 754 -30.08 -26.74 14.04
N ILE A 755 -29.94 -28.05 14.29
CA ILE A 755 -30.79 -29.09 13.67
C ILE A 755 -32.27 -28.88 14.04
N ALA A 756 -32.57 -28.66 15.31
CA ALA A 756 -33.94 -28.43 15.76
C ALA A 756 -34.58 -27.19 15.11
N ILE A 757 -33.80 -26.11 14.93
CA ILE A 757 -34.27 -24.92 14.21
C ILE A 757 -34.50 -25.24 12.73
N THR A 758 -33.60 -25.98 12.06
CA THR A 758 -33.80 -26.38 10.66
C THR A 758 -35.04 -27.25 10.45
N ASP A 759 -35.34 -28.14 11.39
CA ASP A 759 -36.53 -28.99 11.35
C ASP A 759 -37.82 -28.16 11.51
N ALA A 760 -37.82 -27.20 12.44
CA ALA A 760 -38.93 -26.27 12.64
C ALA A 760 -39.20 -25.41 11.39
N GLU A 761 -38.13 -24.95 10.72
CA GLU A 761 -38.19 -24.16 9.48
C GLU A 761 -38.43 -25.01 8.23
N LYS A 762 -38.55 -26.34 8.37
CA LYS A 762 -38.74 -27.29 7.26
C LYS A 762 -37.66 -27.13 6.17
N ARG A 763 -36.40 -27.00 6.59
CA ARG A 763 -35.20 -26.98 5.73
C ARG A 763 -34.41 -28.29 5.87
N PRO A 764 -34.98 -29.43 5.42
CA PRO A 764 -34.39 -30.75 5.65
C PRO A 764 -33.01 -30.91 4.99
N GLU A 765 -32.71 -30.16 3.94
CA GLU A 765 -31.41 -30.14 3.26
C GLU A 765 -30.28 -29.62 4.18
N TRP A 766 -30.57 -28.65 5.04
CA TRP A 766 -29.61 -28.14 6.02
C TRP A 766 -29.52 -29.07 7.23
N GLY A 767 -30.65 -29.63 7.66
CA GLY A 767 -30.69 -30.63 8.74
C GLY A 767 -29.78 -31.83 8.45
N VAL A 768 -29.76 -32.32 7.19
CA VAL A 768 -28.82 -33.37 6.76
C VAL A 768 -27.36 -32.92 6.92
N LYS A 769 -27.00 -31.72 6.45
CA LYS A 769 -25.61 -31.22 6.53
C LYS A 769 -25.13 -31.01 7.95
N LEU A 770 -25.99 -30.48 8.82
CA LEU A 770 -25.68 -30.30 10.24
C LEU A 770 -25.57 -31.64 10.97
N SER A 771 -26.40 -32.62 10.59
CA SER A 771 -26.31 -33.98 11.13
C SER A 771 -25.02 -34.70 10.69
N ILE A 772 -24.50 -34.40 9.49
CA ILE A 772 -23.15 -34.84 9.08
C ILE A 772 -22.07 -34.22 9.96
N ASP A 773 -22.15 -32.90 10.21
CA ASP A 773 -21.20 -32.22 11.11
C ASP A 773 -21.27 -32.79 12.55
N LEU A 774 -22.47 -33.16 13.03
CA LEU A 774 -22.68 -33.83 14.33
C LEU A 774 -22.13 -35.26 14.34
N GLY A 775 -22.35 -36.03 13.29
CA GLY A 775 -21.79 -37.38 13.15
C GLY A 775 -20.26 -37.35 13.18
N MET A 776 -19.63 -36.39 12.51
CA MET A 776 -18.18 -36.20 12.56
C MET A 776 -17.69 -35.84 13.97
N LEU A 777 -18.44 -35.01 14.71
CA LEU A 777 -18.13 -34.71 16.11
C LEU A 777 -18.20 -35.97 16.98
N MET A 778 -19.27 -36.77 16.84
CA MET A 778 -19.42 -38.04 17.59
C MET A 778 -18.30 -39.02 17.28
N TYR A 779 -17.91 -39.13 16.00
CA TYR A 779 -16.80 -39.96 15.56
C TYR A 779 -15.48 -39.54 16.24
N ASN A 780 -15.15 -38.24 16.21
CA ASN A 780 -13.94 -37.71 16.85
C ASN A 780 -13.92 -37.90 18.37
N LEU A 781 -15.09 -37.93 19.02
CA LEU A 781 -15.21 -38.17 20.47
C LEU A 781 -15.15 -39.64 20.87
N GLY A 782 -15.00 -40.55 19.91
CA GLY A 782 -14.98 -41.98 20.20
C GLY A 782 -16.37 -42.63 20.30
N ARG A 783 -17.45 -41.91 19.97
CA ARG A 783 -18.85 -42.39 19.95
C ARG A 783 -19.21 -42.93 18.56
N ALA A 784 -18.50 -43.96 18.11
CA ALA A 784 -18.62 -44.48 16.75
C ALA A 784 -20.03 -45.02 16.40
N GLU A 785 -20.71 -45.71 17.31
CA GLU A 785 -22.05 -46.25 17.02
C GLU A 785 -23.07 -45.13 16.77
N GLU A 786 -23.04 -44.07 17.59
CA GLU A 786 -23.91 -42.91 17.39
C GLU A 786 -23.55 -42.14 16.12
N ALA A 787 -22.25 -42.04 15.79
CA ALA A 787 -21.83 -41.48 14.50
C ALA A 787 -22.38 -42.31 13.33
N TYR A 788 -22.34 -43.64 13.43
CA TYR A 788 -22.91 -44.54 12.43
C TYR A 788 -24.41 -44.30 12.28
N GLU A 789 -25.17 -44.31 13.37
CA GLU A 789 -26.62 -44.04 13.36
C GLU A 789 -26.94 -42.69 12.71
N LEU A 790 -26.20 -41.63 13.04
CA LEU A 790 -26.38 -40.31 12.44
C LEU A 790 -26.14 -40.35 10.93
N PHE A 791 -25.03 -40.92 10.48
CA PHE A 791 -24.71 -40.99 9.05
C PHE A 791 -25.67 -41.91 8.28
N SER A 792 -25.98 -43.09 8.81
CA SER A 792 -26.86 -44.08 8.18
C SER A 792 -28.29 -43.57 8.05
N ASN A 793 -28.79 -42.82 9.05
CA ASN A 793 -30.12 -42.19 9.01
C ASN A 793 -30.16 -41.00 8.03
N CYS A 794 -29.06 -40.26 7.90
CA CYS A 794 -28.97 -39.15 6.95
C CYS A 794 -28.89 -39.63 5.50
N PHE A 795 -28.33 -40.81 5.23
CA PHE A 795 -28.08 -41.29 3.88
C PHE A 795 -29.34 -41.42 3.01
N PRO A 796 -30.40 -42.12 3.42
CA PRO A 796 -31.64 -42.19 2.64
C PRO A 796 -32.26 -40.80 2.46
N ARG A 797 -32.20 -39.95 3.50
CA ARG A 797 -32.76 -38.60 3.43
C ARG A 797 -32.03 -37.71 2.41
N ALA A 798 -30.71 -37.80 2.36
CA ALA A 798 -29.90 -37.10 1.37
C ALA A 798 -30.21 -37.55 -0.07
N VAL A 799 -30.51 -38.85 -0.27
CA VAL A 799 -30.94 -39.39 -1.56
C VAL A 799 -32.32 -38.84 -1.96
N GLU A 800 -33.30 -38.86 -1.05
CA GLU A 800 -34.64 -38.32 -1.29
C GLU A 800 -34.62 -36.83 -1.69
N LEU A 801 -33.75 -36.05 -1.05
CA LEU A 801 -33.60 -34.61 -1.29
C LEU A 801 -32.72 -34.29 -2.52
N GLY A 802 -32.13 -35.30 -3.18
CA GLY A 802 -31.28 -35.09 -4.35
C GLY A 802 -29.94 -34.40 -4.05
N LEU A 803 -29.41 -34.54 -2.84
CA LEU A 803 -28.14 -33.94 -2.39
C LEU A 803 -26.91 -34.67 -2.96
N THR A 804 -26.85 -34.78 -4.29
CA THR A 804 -25.85 -35.59 -5.01
C THR A 804 -24.39 -35.23 -4.74
N GLY A 805 -24.12 -33.99 -4.31
CA GLY A 805 -22.77 -33.56 -3.92
C GLY A 805 -22.31 -34.09 -2.56
N ASP A 806 -23.24 -34.35 -1.63
CA ASP A 806 -22.94 -34.78 -0.26
C ASP A 806 -22.90 -36.32 -0.12
N LEU A 807 -23.60 -37.04 -1.00
CA LEU A 807 -23.71 -38.51 -0.95
C LEU A 807 -22.36 -39.27 -0.96
N PRO A 808 -21.35 -38.92 -1.78
CA PRO A 808 -20.06 -39.60 -1.76
C PRO A 808 -19.33 -39.44 -0.41
N LEU A 809 -19.37 -38.23 0.16
CA LEU A 809 -18.77 -37.93 1.45
C LEU A 809 -19.46 -38.70 2.57
N LEU A 810 -20.78 -38.74 2.55
CA LEU A 810 -21.57 -39.47 3.54
C LEU A 810 -21.31 -40.98 3.48
N ALA A 811 -21.26 -41.57 2.29
CA ALA A 811 -20.88 -42.97 2.11
C ALA A 811 -19.47 -43.26 2.61
N ASN A 812 -18.49 -42.40 2.30
CA ASN A 812 -17.13 -42.52 2.82
C ASN A 812 -17.10 -42.45 4.36
N ASN A 813 -17.88 -41.55 4.97
CA ASN A 813 -17.95 -41.44 6.42
C ASN A 813 -18.59 -42.67 7.07
N CYS A 814 -19.69 -43.20 6.51
CA CYS A 814 -20.26 -44.49 6.94
C CYS A 814 -19.20 -45.59 6.88
N GLY A 815 -18.47 -45.69 5.76
CA GLY A 815 -17.43 -46.71 5.58
C GLY A 815 -16.28 -46.58 6.59
N ALA A 816 -15.84 -45.36 6.88
CA ALA A 816 -14.80 -45.10 7.88
C ALA A 816 -15.24 -45.51 9.30
N VAL A 817 -16.49 -45.21 9.66
CA VAL A 817 -17.06 -45.64 10.95
C VAL A 817 -17.21 -47.17 11.02
N CYS A 818 -17.76 -47.80 9.97
CA CYS A 818 -17.88 -49.27 9.90
C CYS A 818 -16.52 -49.96 10.02
N ARG A 819 -15.48 -49.43 9.36
CA ARG A 819 -14.10 -49.94 9.46
C ARG A 819 -13.62 -49.93 10.90
N ASP A 820 -13.83 -48.82 11.59
CA ASP A 820 -13.34 -48.64 12.95
C ASP A 820 -14.13 -49.45 13.99
N LEU A 821 -15.40 -49.77 13.70
CA LEU A 821 -16.23 -50.73 14.43
C LEU A 821 -15.88 -52.20 14.11
N GLY A 822 -15.00 -52.46 13.14
CA GLY A 822 -14.65 -53.81 12.67
C GLY A 822 -15.67 -54.46 11.74
N ARG A 823 -16.68 -53.71 11.26
CA ARG A 823 -17.68 -54.15 10.26
C ARG A 823 -17.10 -54.00 8.86
N PHE A 824 -16.06 -54.78 8.55
CA PHE A 824 -15.24 -54.56 7.35
C PHE A 824 -16.00 -54.75 6.02
N ASP A 825 -16.89 -55.74 5.93
CA ASP A 825 -17.69 -55.97 4.71
C ASP A 825 -18.60 -54.77 4.41
N GLU A 826 -19.26 -54.22 5.44
CA GLU A 826 -20.05 -53.00 5.31
C GLU A 826 -19.17 -51.80 4.93
N ALA A 827 -17.97 -51.70 5.52
CA ALA A 827 -17.04 -50.61 5.22
C ALA A 827 -16.64 -50.58 3.74
N ILE A 828 -16.22 -51.73 3.19
CA ILE A 828 -15.87 -51.86 1.77
C ILE A 828 -17.07 -51.54 0.87
N ALA A 829 -18.25 -52.08 1.18
CA ALA A 829 -19.47 -51.79 0.42
C ALA A 829 -19.79 -50.28 0.40
N TYR A 830 -19.63 -49.58 1.53
CA TYR A 830 -19.82 -48.13 1.59
C TYR A 830 -18.75 -47.35 0.82
N PHE A 831 -17.48 -47.78 0.84
CA PHE A 831 -16.45 -47.12 0.05
C PHE A 831 -16.63 -47.32 -1.46
N GLU A 832 -17.02 -48.51 -1.90
CA GLU A 832 -17.39 -48.76 -3.31
C GLU A 832 -18.60 -47.92 -3.72
N LYS A 833 -19.58 -47.77 -2.82
CA LYS A 833 -20.71 -46.87 -3.00
C LYS A 833 -20.28 -45.41 -3.10
N ALA A 834 -19.35 -44.96 -2.25
CA ALA A 834 -18.80 -43.61 -2.32
C ALA A 834 -18.10 -43.36 -3.67
N ARG A 835 -17.33 -44.34 -4.14
CA ARG A 835 -16.63 -44.31 -5.43
C ARG A 835 -17.60 -44.27 -6.61
N SER A 836 -18.71 -45.02 -6.57
CA SER A 836 -19.71 -45.03 -7.64
C SER A 836 -20.59 -43.78 -7.67
N LEU A 837 -20.78 -43.11 -6.53
CA LEU A 837 -21.53 -41.86 -6.41
C LEU A 837 -20.70 -40.62 -6.74
N ALA A 838 -19.37 -40.71 -6.68
CA ALA A 838 -18.49 -39.59 -7.01
C ALA A 838 -18.62 -39.19 -8.49
N ARG A 839 -18.73 -37.87 -8.75
CA ARG A 839 -18.78 -37.34 -10.13
C ARG A 839 -17.41 -37.48 -10.80
N THR A 840 -17.39 -37.57 -12.12
CA THR A 840 -16.17 -37.55 -12.93
C THR A 840 -16.03 -36.20 -13.63
N PRO A 841 -14.94 -35.43 -13.44
CA PRO A 841 -13.82 -35.71 -12.54
C PRO A 841 -14.17 -35.48 -11.06
N THR A 842 -13.64 -36.34 -10.19
CA THR A 842 -13.83 -36.26 -8.74
C THR A 842 -12.92 -35.19 -8.14
N PRO A 843 -13.33 -34.44 -7.10
CA PRO A 843 -12.43 -33.53 -6.41
C PRO A 843 -11.18 -34.28 -5.92
N PRO A 844 -9.95 -33.91 -6.34
CA PRO A 844 -8.75 -34.71 -6.07
C PRO A 844 -8.51 -35.00 -4.58
N LYS A 845 -8.83 -34.05 -3.71
CA LYS A 845 -8.71 -34.23 -2.25
C LYS A 845 -9.66 -35.31 -1.72
N PHE A 846 -10.88 -35.41 -2.26
CA PHE A 846 -11.82 -36.44 -1.84
C PHE A 846 -11.34 -37.83 -2.28
N GLU A 847 -10.81 -37.93 -3.50
CA GLU A 847 -10.28 -39.20 -4.02
C GLU A 847 -9.12 -39.73 -3.16
N ALA A 848 -8.15 -38.87 -2.81
CA ALA A 848 -7.03 -39.25 -1.96
C ALA A 848 -7.48 -39.74 -0.57
N VAL A 849 -8.49 -39.09 0.04
CA VAL A 849 -9.06 -39.51 1.33
C VAL A 849 -9.78 -40.86 1.21
N LEU A 850 -10.53 -41.08 0.14
CA LEU A 850 -11.24 -42.33 -0.10
C LEU A 850 -10.25 -43.50 -0.31
N LEU A 851 -9.20 -43.29 -1.10
CA LEU A 851 -8.12 -44.28 -1.31
C LEU A 851 -7.43 -44.64 0.01
N PHE A 852 -7.10 -43.64 0.83
CA PHE A 852 -6.57 -43.88 2.18
C PHE A 852 -7.50 -44.75 3.03
N ASN A 853 -8.80 -44.41 3.06
CA ASN A 853 -9.76 -45.13 3.89
C ASN A 853 -9.94 -46.59 3.47
N ILE A 854 -9.96 -46.86 2.15
CA ILE A 854 -10.02 -48.21 1.58
C ILE A 854 -8.75 -49.00 1.91
N GLY A 855 -7.58 -48.41 1.65
CA GLY A 855 -6.31 -49.07 1.93
C GLY A 855 -6.13 -49.39 3.41
N PHE A 856 -6.52 -48.47 4.30
CA PHE A 856 -6.49 -48.71 5.74
C PHE A 856 -7.48 -49.80 6.19
N ALA A 857 -8.65 -49.91 5.54
CA ALA A 857 -9.58 -51.01 5.79
C ALA A 857 -8.98 -52.37 5.41
N HIS A 858 -8.38 -52.50 4.22
CA HIS A 858 -7.68 -53.72 3.79
C HIS A 858 -6.54 -54.09 4.76
N GLN A 859 -5.80 -53.11 5.25
CA GLN A 859 -4.75 -53.35 6.25
C GLN A 859 -5.31 -53.94 7.55
N LEU A 860 -6.44 -53.43 8.05
CA LEU A 860 -7.10 -53.96 9.25
C LEU A 860 -7.73 -55.34 9.04
N MET A 861 -8.10 -55.67 7.80
CA MET A 861 -8.58 -57.00 7.39
C MET A 861 -7.46 -58.04 7.24
N GLY A 862 -6.19 -57.63 7.33
CA GLY A 862 -5.03 -58.52 7.12
C GLY A 862 -4.73 -58.78 5.63
N GLN A 863 -5.08 -57.84 4.75
CA GLN A 863 -4.85 -57.87 3.30
C GLN A 863 -3.81 -56.80 2.92
N PRO A 864 -2.52 -56.99 3.27
CA PRO A 864 -1.52 -55.93 3.16
C PRO A 864 -1.15 -55.58 1.72
N MET A 865 -1.32 -56.50 0.75
CA MET A 865 -1.01 -56.22 -0.65
C MET A 865 -2.05 -55.30 -1.29
N GLU A 866 -3.32 -55.55 -1.04
CA GLU A 866 -4.44 -54.71 -1.46
C GLU A 866 -4.35 -53.32 -0.79
N ALA A 867 -3.97 -53.29 0.49
CA ALA A 867 -3.73 -52.05 1.23
C ALA A 867 -2.62 -51.20 0.60
N LEU A 868 -1.49 -51.83 0.24
CA LEU A 868 -0.34 -51.14 -0.36
C LEU A 868 -0.73 -50.41 -1.65
N LEU A 869 -1.44 -51.09 -2.55
CA LEU A 869 -1.84 -50.53 -3.85
C LEU A 869 -2.68 -49.24 -3.69
N GLU A 870 -3.66 -49.23 -2.79
CA GLU A 870 -4.53 -48.06 -2.60
C GLU A 870 -3.82 -46.94 -1.82
N LEU A 871 -2.97 -47.27 -0.84
CA LEU A 871 -2.21 -46.29 -0.07
C LEU A 871 -1.08 -45.63 -0.87
N GLU A 872 -0.41 -46.33 -1.78
CA GLU A 872 0.58 -45.72 -2.68
C GLU A 872 -0.07 -44.70 -3.61
N ARG A 873 -1.26 -45.01 -4.15
CA ARG A 873 -2.04 -44.05 -4.94
C ARG A 873 -2.47 -42.84 -4.11
N ALA A 874 -2.93 -43.07 -2.87
CA ALA A 874 -3.26 -42.00 -1.94
C ALA A 874 -2.03 -41.12 -1.62
N LEU A 875 -0.84 -41.71 -1.50
CA LEU A 875 0.41 -40.99 -1.24
C LEU A 875 0.79 -40.08 -2.41
N VAL A 876 0.75 -40.61 -3.64
CA VAL A 876 1.02 -39.82 -4.86
C VAL A 876 0.07 -38.63 -4.93
N GLN A 877 -1.25 -38.86 -4.83
CA GLN A 877 -2.25 -37.80 -4.92
C GLN A 877 -2.12 -36.77 -3.79
N SER A 878 -1.95 -37.21 -2.54
CA SER A 878 -1.81 -36.29 -1.41
C SER A 878 -0.55 -35.42 -1.50
N THR A 879 0.55 -35.97 -2.03
CA THR A 879 1.80 -35.24 -2.28
C THR A 879 1.63 -34.21 -3.39
N GLU A 880 1.02 -34.58 -4.53
CA GLU A 880 0.73 -33.67 -5.64
C GLU A 880 -0.16 -32.50 -5.21
N LEU A 881 -1.13 -32.77 -4.33
CA LEU A 881 -2.05 -31.77 -3.77
C LEU A 881 -1.43 -30.93 -2.65
N ARG A 882 -0.20 -31.24 -2.21
CA ARG A 882 0.43 -30.64 -1.02
C ARG A 882 -0.47 -30.72 0.22
N ALA A 883 -1.17 -31.85 0.35
CA ALA A 883 -2.04 -32.14 1.48
C ALA A 883 -1.22 -32.78 2.60
N ASP A 884 -0.31 -32.02 3.20
CA ASP A 884 0.72 -32.54 4.11
C ASP A 884 0.15 -33.34 5.30
N ALA A 885 -0.98 -32.91 5.86
CA ALA A 885 -1.64 -33.67 6.93
C ALA A 885 -2.11 -35.05 6.45
N LEU A 886 -2.73 -35.13 5.27
CA LEU A 886 -3.16 -36.41 4.70
C LEU A 886 -1.93 -37.27 4.31
N THR A 887 -0.91 -36.65 3.74
CA THR A 887 0.37 -37.31 3.37
C THR A 887 1.01 -37.98 4.61
N SER A 888 1.03 -37.28 5.73
CA SER A 888 1.53 -37.80 7.02
C SER A 888 0.70 -39.00 7.50
N THR A 889 -0.63 -38.92 7.43
CA THR A 889 -1.52 -40.04 7.80
C THR A 889 -1.33 -41.26 6.89
N VAL A 890 -1.15 -41.05 5.58
CA VAL A 890 -0.88 -42.14 4.61
C VAL A 890 0.46 -42.81 4.90
N HIS A 891 1.52 -42.04 5.22
CA HIS A 891 2.81 -42.60 5.65
C HIS A 891 2.69 -43.45 6.93
N ALA A 892 1.90 -43.00 7.92
CA ALA A 892 1.66 -43.80 9.12
C ALA A 892 0.99 -45.15 8.79
N ALA A 893 0.02 -45.18 7.87
CA ALA A 893 -0.62 -46.42 7.42
C ALA A 893 0.34 -47.31 6.60
N LEU A 894 1.14 -46.73 5.68
CA LEU A 894 2.15 -47.47 4.91
C LEU A 894 3.22 -48.11 5.81
N SER A 895 3.59 -47.44 6.91
CA SER A 895 4.46 -48.02 7.94
C SER A 895 3.89 -49.34 8.48
N GLU A 896 2.58 -49.41 8.72
CA GLU A 896 1.92 -50.62 9.23
C GLU A 896 1.81 -51.72 8.17
N VAL A 897 1.56 -51.33 6.92
CA VAL A 897 1.49 -52.25 5.77
C VAL A 897 2.86 -52.89 5.53
N HIS A 898 3.94 -52.12 5.39
CA HIS A 898 5.28 -52.65 5.18
C HIS A 898 5.74 -53.52 6.35
N ARG A 899 5.38 -53.17 7.59
CA ARG A 899 5.62 -54.04 8.75
C ARG A 899 4.93 -55.40 8.59
N SER A 900 3.68 -55.41 8.10
CA SER A 900 2.89 -56.63 7.89
C SER A 900 3.41 -57.49 6.73
N LEU A 901 4.07 -56.87 5.74
CA LEU A 901 4.78 -57.54 4.65
C LEU A 901 6.17 -58.05 5.05
N GLY A 902 6.72 -57.60 6.18
CA GLY A 902 8.06 -57.95 6.65
C GLY A 902 9.17 -56.99 6.18
N ASP A 903 8.81 -55.92 5.48
CA ASP A 903 9.74 -54.90 4.96
C ASP A 903 10.05 -53.84 6.04
N ILE A 904 10.74 -54.28 7.09
CA ILE A 904 10.90 -53.49 8.32
C ILE A 904 11.62 -52.15 8.11
N ASP A 905 12.60 -52.08 7.19
CA ASP A 905 13.31 -50.83 6.91
C ASP A 905 12.39 -49.77 6.30
N LEU A 906 11.50 -50.18 5.38
CA LEU A 906 10.49 -49.28 4.78
C LEU A 906 9.44 -48.88 5.82
N ALA A 907 9.07 -49.79 6.72
CA ALA A 907 8.18 -49.47 7.83
C ALA A 907 8.75 -48.32 8.69
N PHE A 908 10.04 -48.39 9.06
CA PHE A 908 10.68 -47.31 9.82
C PHE A 908 10.80 -46.01 9.01
N ALA A 909 11.10 -46.09 7.71
CA ALA A 909 11.21 -44.90 6.86
C ALA A 909 9.87 -44.13 6.84
N HIS A 910 8.78 -44.80 6.49
CA HIS A 910 7.46 -44.18 6.47
C HIS A 910 6.98 -43.73 7.86
N GLY A 911 7.25 -44.50 8.91
CA GLY A 911 6.90 -44.08 10.28
C GLY A 911 7.61 -42.79 10.71
N ARG A 912 8.87 -42.59 10.30
CA ARG A 912 9.63 -41.35 10.57
C ARG A 912 9.13 -40.18 9.73
N ASP A 913 8.89 -40.40 8.43
CA ASP A 913 8.33 -39.35 7.56
C ASP A 913 6.98 -38.85 8.07
N ALA A 914 6.12 -39.77 8.52
CA ALA A 914 4.85 -39.45 9.17
C ALA A 914 5.07 -38.59 10.42
N LEU A 915 5.95 -39.00 11.33
CA LEU A 915 6.22 -38.32 12.60
C LEU A 915 6.79 -36.90 12.39
N ASP A 916 7.77 -36.76 11.48
CA ASP A 916 8.42 -35.48 11.18
C ASP A 916 7.45 -34.50 10.54
N LEU A 917 6.57 -34.98 9.65
CA LEU A 917 5.52 -34.15 9.06
C LEU A 917 4.47 -33.76 10.10
N ALA A 918 4.00 -34.68 10.93
CA ALA A 918 3.02 -34.41 11.98
C ALA A 918 3.52 -33.37 13.00
N ARG A 919 4.77 -33.47 13.43
CA ARG A 919 5.41 -32.51 14.36
C ARG A 919 5.57 -31.13 13.75
N ARG A 920 5.99 -31.04 12.48
CA ARG A 920 6.04 -29.75 11.75
C ARG A 920 4.68 -29.08 11.66
N LEU A 921 3.63 -29.87 11.41
CA LEU A 921 2.25 -29.40 11.32
C LEU A 921 1.57 -29.19 12.69
N ARG A 922 2.21 -29.61 13.79
CA ARG A 922 1.64 -29.64 15.15
C ARG A 922 0.30 -30.39 15.24
N GLN A 923 0.17 -31.48 14.50
CA GLN A 923 -1.04 -32.31 14.46
C GLN A 923 -0.90 -33.49 15.42
N SER A 924 -1.35 -33.30 16.67
CA SER A 924 -1.12 -34.28 17.75
C SER A 924 -1.77 -35.65 17.50
N GLU A 925 -2.89 -35.72 16.78
CA GLU A 925 -3.52 -37.01 16.45
C GLU A 925 -2.66 -37.83 15.48
N ILE A 926 -2.16 -37.19 14.42
CA ILE A 926 -1.32 -37.84 13.42
C ILE A 926 0.05 -38.20 14.03
N GLU A 927 0.56 -37.37 14.93
CA GLU A 927 1.76 -37.67 15.72
C GLU A 927 1.57 -38.95 16.56
N CYS A 928 0.42 -39.11 17.24
CA CYS A 928 0.11 -40.34 17.95
C CYS A 928 0.01 -41.55 17.02
N MET A 929 -0.58 -41.40 15.83
CA MET A 929 -0.65 -42.48 14.83
C MET A 929 0.74 -42.92 14.37
N ALA A 930 1.63 -41.97 14.06
CA ALA A 930 3.00 -42.25 13.63
C ALA A 930 3.82 -42.92 14.74
N LEU A 931 3.71 -42.43 15.99
CA LEU A 931 4.35 -43.07 17.16
C LEU A 931 3.83 -44.49 17.37
N ASN A 932 2.51 -44.71 17.28
CA ASN A 932 1.93 -46.05 17.38
C ASN A 932 2.48 -46.97 16.28
N ALA A 933 2.55 -46.52 15.02
CA ALA A 933 3.10 -47.31 13.92
C ALA A 933 4.60 -47.64 14.09
N LEU A 934 5.40 -46.69 14.58
CA LEU A 934 6.81 -46.90 14.92
C LEU A 934 6.99 -47.88 16.09
N GLY A 935 6.11 -47.81 17.10
CA GLY A 935 6.08 -48.75 18.22
C GLY A 935 5.85 -50.19 17.74
N GLU A 936 4.92 -50.38 16.79
CA GLU A 936 4.65 -51.67 16.14
C GLU A 936 5.87 -52.18 15.34
N ALA A 937 6.56 -51.30 14.60
CA ALA A 937 7.79 -51.66 13.89
C ALA A 937 8.92 -52.06 14.86
N HIS A 938 9.04 -51.40 16.01
CA HIS A 938 9.97 -51.79 17.07
C HIS A 938 9.61 -53.13 17.73
N ILE A 939 8.33 -53.44 17.88
CA ILE A 939 7.87 -54.78 18.30
C ILE A 939 8.35 -55.84 17.31
N ALA A 940 8.19 -55.61 15.99
CA ALA A 940 8.57 -56.57 14.95
C ALA A 940 10.08 -56.89 14.93
N THR A 941 10.94 -55.93 15.31
CA THR A 941 12.39 -56.14 15.46
C THR A 941 12.81 -56.73 16.81
N GLY A 942 11.89 -56.85 17.77
CA GLY A 942 12.19 -57.28 19.13
C GLY A 942 12.84 -56.19 20.01
N ALA A 943 12.83 -54.92 19.58
CA ALA A 943 13.34 -53.78 20.34
C ALA A 943 12.36 -53.33 21.44
N VAL A 944 12.05 -54.22 22.38
CA VAL A 944 10.97 -54.08 23.38
C VAL A 944 11.06 -52.77 24.18
N ARG A 945 12.25 -52.39 24.67
CA ARG A 945 12.44 -51.13 25.43
C ARG A 945 12.15 -49.87 24.62
N THR A 946 12.52 -49.88 23.34
CA THR A 946 12.27 -48.75 22.45
C THR A 946 10.78 -48.67 22.11
N ALA A 947 10.15 -49.81 21.84
CA ALA A 947 8.70 -49.88 21.65
C ALA A 947 7.94 -49.34 22.87
N GLU A 948 8.32 -49.74 24.08
CA GLU A 948 7.73 -49.23 25.34
C GLU A 948 7.82 -47.71 25.44
N THR A 949 8.99 -47.14 25.10
CA THR A 949 9.23 -45.69 25.15
C THR A 949 8.32 -44.96 24.19
N VAL A 950 8.26 -45.43 22.94
CA VAL A 950 7.48 -44.81 21.87
C VAL A 950 5.97 -44.90 22.14
N PHE A 951 5.46 -46.05 22.59
CA PHE A 951 4.04 -46.17 22.96
C PHE A 951 3.69 -45.35 24.21
N THR A 952 4.60 -45.21 25.16
CA THR A 952 4.39 -44.34 26.33
C THR A 952 4.33 -42.86 25.94
N GLU A 953 5.16 -42.44 24.98
CA GLU A 953 5.09 -41.10 24.39
C GLU A 953 3.74 -40.87 23.70
N ALA A 954 3.30 -41.80 22.85
CA ALA A 954 2.00 -41.75 22.20
C ALA A 954 0.85 -41.66 23.21
N LEU A 955 0.88 -42.48 24.27
CA LEU A 955 -0.17 -42.50 25.30
C LEU A 955 -0.20 -41.19 26.11
N THR A 956 0.96 -40.62 26.42
CA THR A 956 1.07 -39.33 27.14
C THR A 956 0.51 -38.19 26.29
N LEU A 957 0.89 -38.14 25.00
CA LEU A 957 0.39 -37.14 24.06
C LEU A 957 -1.13 -37.28 23.89
N ALA A 958 -1.63 -38.48 23.64
CA ALA A 958 -3.05 -38.75 23.46
C ALA A 958 -3.86 -38.36 24.70
N ARG A 959 -3.36 -38.64 25.91
CA ARG A 959 -3.98 -38.19 27.19
C ARG A 959 -4.08 -36.68 27.29
N SER A 960 -2.99 -35.98 26.97
CA SER A 960 -2.96 -34.50 27.06
C SER A 960 -3.94 -33.82 26.11
N ARG A 961 -4.39 -34.53 25.06
CA ARG A 961 -5.27 -34.02 24.01
C ARG A 961 -6.67 -34.65 24.00
N GLY A 962 -6.96 -35.58 24.92
CA GLY A 962 -8.26 -36.27 24.99
C GLY A 962 -8.54 -37.19 23.79
N LEU A 963 -7.51 -37.76 23.17
CA LEU A 963 -7.64 -38.58 21.95
C LEU A 963 -7.91 -40.05 22.29
N THR A 964 -9.14 -40.37 22.68
CA THR A 964 -9.56 -41.70 23.14
C THR A 964 -9.14 -42.87 22.22
N PRO A 965 -9.30 -42.80 20.88
CA PRO A 965 -8.91 -43.90 20.00
C PRO A 965 -7.39 -44.18 20.04
N GLN A 966 -6.58 -43.12 20.09
CA GLN A 966 -5.12 -43.24 20.15
C GLN A 966 -4.64 -43.72 21.53
N MET A 967 -5.35 -43.35 22.60
CA MET A 967 -5.09 -43.86 23.95
C MET A 967 -5.35 -45.38 24.03
N ALA A 968 -6.45 -45.86 23.45
CA ALA A 968 -6.76 -47.29 23.37
C ALA A 968 -5.67 -48.04 22.60
N ARG A 969 -5.30 -47.52 21.43
CA ARG A 969 -4.27 -48.11 20.56
C ARG A 969 -2.89 -48.18 21.22
N ALA A 970 -2.44 -47.09 21.85
CA ALA A 970 -1.15 -47.07 22.54
C ALA A 970 -1.15 -48.02 23.77
N THR A 971 -2.26 -48.09 24.51
CA THR A 971 -2.39 -49.00 25.66
C THR A 971 -2.41 -50.47 25.22
N GLU A 972 -3.05 -50.78 24.08
CA GLU A 972 -3.00 -52.10 23.47
C GLU A 972 -1.57 -52.46 23.01
N GLY A 973 -0.86 -51.54 22.36
CA GLY A 973 0.55 -51.72 21.98
C GLY A 973 1.45 -51.99 23.18
N LEU A 974 1.26 -51.25 24.29
CA LEU A 974 1.93 -51.50 25.56
C LEU A 974 1.59 -52.88 26.16
N ALA A 975 0.38 -53.41 25.95
CA ALA A 975 0.05 -54.77 26.38
C ALA A 975 0.85 -55.82 25.58
N HIS A 976 1.07 -55.59 24.28
CA HIS A 976 1.95 -56.44 23.47
C HIS A 976 3.41 -56.34 23.91
N VAL A 977 3.89 -55.15 24.29
CA VAL A 977 5.23 -54.97 24.89
C VAL A 977 5.40 -55.83 26.14
N ASP A 978 4.43 -55.83 27.06
CA ASP A 978 4.47 -56.65 28.28
C ASP A 978 4.48 -58.15 27.96
N LEU A 979 3.62 -58.58 27.01
CA LEU A 979 3.54 -59.98 26.61
C LEU A 979 4.86 -60.46 26.01
N ILE A 980 5.45 -59.68 25.10
CA ILE A 980 6.71 -60.00 24.43
C ILE A 980 7.91 -59.89 25.39
N GLY A 981 7.81 -58.99 26.37
CA GLY A 981 8.78 -58.81 27.46
C GLY A 981 8.72 -59.90 28.54
N GLY A 982 7.75 -60.82 28.49
CA GLY A 982 7.64 -61.95 29.41
C GLY A 982 6.79 -61.69 30.66
N ASP A 983 5.90 -60.69 30.66
CA ASP A 983 4.92 -60.43 31.73
C ASP A 983 3.47 -60.56 31.22
N PRO A 984 2.97 -61.79 30.94
CA PRO A 984 1.57 -62.02 30.55
C PRO A 984 0.53 -61.47 31.54
N PRO A 985 0.73 -61.50 32.88
CA PRO A 985 -0.17 -60.86 33.83
C PRO A 985 -0.30 -59.34 33.63
N ALA A 986 0.79 -58.63 33.34
CA ALA A 986 0.74 -57.19 33.02
C ALA A 986 0.02 -56.92 31.70
N ALA A 987 0.29 -57.74 30.67
CA ALA A 987 -0.40 -57.67 29.38
C ALA A 987 -1.92 -57.81 29.55
N ARG A 988 -2.39 -58.83 30.30
CA ARG A 988 -3.83 -59.01 30.59
C ARG A 988 -4.42 -57.82 31.33
N ARG A 989 -3.73 -57.26 32.33
CA ARG A 989 -4.21 -56.03 33.03
C ARG A 989 -4.37 -54.85 32.06
N ARG A 990 -3.41 -54.65 31.15
CA ARG A 990 -3.50 -53.58 30.14
C ARG A 990 -4.63 -53.82 29.14
N TRP A 991 -4.84 -55.04 28.64
CA TRP A 991 -5.99 -55.36 27.78
C TRP A 991 -7.33 -55.17 28.48
N SER A 992 -7.48 -55.59 29.74
CA SER A 992 -8.71 -55.34 30.52
C SER A 992 -8.95 -53.84 30.71
N ARG A 993 -7.87 -53.06 30.91
CA ARG A 993 -7.94 -51.61 31.00
C ARG A 993 -8.34 -50.96 29.68
N VAL A 994 -7.87 -51.46 28.54
CA VAL A 994 -8.33 -50.98 27.21
C VAL A 994 -9.84 -51.10 27.08
N ILE A 995 -10.42 -52.23 27.48
CA ILE A 995 -11.87 -52.47 27.39
C ILE A 995 -12.66 -51.61 28.39
N THR A 996 -12.10 -51.40 29.59
CA THR A 996 -12.79 -50.70 30.69
C THR A 996 -12.72 -49.18 30.53
N ASP A 997 -11.54 -48.65 30.23
CA ASP A 997 -11.27 -47.21 30.17
C ASP A 997 -11.73 -46.61 28.83
N TYR A 998 -11.89 -47.43 27.78
CA TYR A 998 -12.29 -47.01 26.44
C TYR A 998 -13.50 -47.83 25.94
N PRO A 999 -14.68 -47.70 26.60
CA PRO A 999 -15.86 -48.47 26.24
C PRO A 999 -16.34 -48.09 24.83
N GLY A 1000 -16.14 -49.00 23.87
CA GLY A 1000 -16.60 -48.88 22.49
C GLY A 1000 -16.23 -50.12 21.68
N GLU A 1001 -16.86 -50.35 20.54
CA GLU A 1001 -16.57 -51.49 19.64
C GLU A 1001 -15.41 -51.21 18.68
N TRP A 1002 -14.41 -50.44 19.13
CA TRP A 1002 -13.25 -50.10 18.30
C TRP A 1002 -12.40 -51.33 17.99
N THR A 1003 -11.78 -51.37 16.80
CA THR A 1003 -10.89 -52.46 16.37
C THR A 1003 -9.80 -52.80 17.40
N SER A 1004 -9.20 -51.81 18.07
CA SER A 1004 -8.20 -52.01 19.14
C SER A 1004 -8.79 -52.59 20.43
N VAL A 1005 -10.04 -52.24 20.76
CA VAL A 1005 -10.76 -52.84 21.90
C VAL A 1005 -11.15 -54.29 21.58
N ASN A 1006 -11.56 -54.56 20.34
CA ASN A 1006 -11.84 -55.92 19.86
C ASN A 1006 -10.57 -56.77 19.78
N GLY A 1007 -9.42 -56.19 19.48
CA GLY A 1007 -8.10 -56.84 19.58
C GLY A 1007 -7.79 -57.24 21.03
N ALA A 1008 -7.95 -56.33 21.98
CA ALA A 1008 -7.80 -56.62 23.41
C ALA A 1008 -8.77 -57.70 23.91
N ARG A 1009 -10.04 -57.68 23.48
CA ARG A 1009 -11.04 -58.72 23.80
C ARG A 1009 -10.61 -60.10 23.32
N ARG A 1010 -10.21 -60.21 22.04
CA ARG A 1010 -9.69 -61.47 21.47
C ARG A 1010 -8.53 -62.04 22.28
N HIS A 1011 -7.63 -61.19 22.79
CA HIS A 1011 -6.52 -61.63 23.63
C HIS A 1011 -6.92 -62.05 25.06
N LEU A 1012 -8.00 -61.51 25.62
CA LEU A 1012 -8.52 -61.94 26.91
C LEU A 1012 -9.33 -63.22 26.83
N ASP A 1013 -10.05 -63.42 25.72
CA ASP A 1013 -10.94 -64.56 25.45
C ASP A 1013 -10.17 -65.80 24.95
N ALA A 1014 -8.94 -65.63 24.46
CA ALA A 1014 -8.08 -66.73 24.03
C ALA A 1014 -7.60 -67.59 25.23
N PRO A 1015 -7.59 -68.94 25.11
CA PRO A 1015 -7.05 -69.82 26.14
C PRO A 1015 -5.54 -69.62 26.35
N GLU A 1016 -5.05 -69.82 27.58
CA GLU A 1016 -3.65 -69.62 27.94
C GLU A 1016 -2.71 -70.45 27.05
N GLY A 1017 -1.87 -69.77 26.25
CA GLY A 1017 -0.90 -70.40 25.36
C GLY A 1017 -1.28 -70.42 23.88
N GLU A 1018 -2.52 -70.13 23.52
CA GLU A 1018 -2.96 -69.99 22.12
C GLU A 1018 -3.19 -68.51 21.80
N ALA A 1019 -2.11 -67.75 21.58
CA ALA A 1019 -2.19 -66.47 20.89
C ALA A 1019 -2.41 -66.67 19.37
N GLY A 1020 -3.28 -67.63 19.01
CA GLY A 1020 -3.56 -68.03 17.64
C GLY A 1020 -4.07 -66.84 16.85
N GLU A 1021 -3.43 -66.57 15.72
CA GLU A 1021 -3.83 -65.60 14.69
C GLU A 1021 -3.66 -64.10 14.99
N CYS A 1022 -2.98 -63.69 16.07
CA CYS A 1022 -2.58 -62.28 16.18
C CYS A 1022 -1.29 -62.02 15.37
N PRO A 1023 -1.30 -61.20 14.30
CA PRO A 1023 -0.11 -60.93 13.48
C PRO A 1023 0.98 -60.17 14.25
N ARG A 1024 0.67 -59.58 15.41
CA ARG A 1024 1.66 -58.99 16.34
C ARG A 1024 2.36 -60.04 17.22
N CYS A 1025 1.74 -61.21 17.38
CA CYS A 1025 2.22 -62.31 18.21
C CYS A 1025 2.69 -63.54 17.38
N ALA A 1026 2.38 -63.56 16.08
CA ALA A 1026 2.74 -64.62 15.15
C ALA A 1026 4.27 -64.82 15.09
N GLY A 1027 4.71 -66.08 15.22
CA GLY A 1027 6.13 -66.46 15.22
C GLY A 1027 6.77 -66.67 16.61
N ARG A 1028 6.03 -66.52 17.72
CA ARG A 1028 6.53 -66.80 19.08
C ARG A 1028 5.75 -67.86 19.87
N SER A 1029 4.86 -68.62 19.21
CA SER A 1029 4.23 -69.81 19.77
C SER A 1029 5.19 -71.00 19.72
N SER A 1030 6.21 -71.06 20.58
CA SER A 1030 6.93 -72.31 20.91
C SER A 1030 8.01 -72.25 22.01
N SER A 1031 8.11 -71.20 22.85
CA SER A 1031 9.16 -71.19 23.89
C SER A 1031 8.71 -70.78 25.30
N VAL A 1032 7.45 -70.96 25.66
CA VAL A 1032 7.03 -70.90 27.07
C VAL A 1032 6.32 -72.21 27.42
N ALA A 1033 7.14 -73.20 27.78
CA ALA A 1033 6.75 -74.37 28.56
C ALA A 1033 7.70 -74.43 29.76
#